data_AF-A0A8T3Y922-F1
#
_entry.id   AF-A0A8T3Y922-F1
#
_cell.length_a   1.000
_cell.length_b   1.000
_cell.length_c   1.000
_cell.angle_alpha   90.00
_cell.angle_beta   90.00
_cell.angle_gamma   90.00
#
_symmetry.space_group_name_H-M   'P 1'
#
loop_
_entity.id
_entity.type
_entity.pdbx_description
1 polymer ?
#
loop_
_entity_poly.entity_id
_entity_poly.type
_entity_poly.pdbx_seq_one_letter_code
_entity_poly.pdbx_strand_id
1 'polypeptide(L)'
;MVDQDFVIDRSRYDDANTDTSVFKAPAGLTKETVMEISKQKKEPDWMLQKRLAAFEHFEKTPLPTWGPSLSKLDLNKITYFVRPGAKESKRWEDVPEAIRKTAERIGIPEAEKRALSGVGYQYDSDVVYHNIKKEWEEQGVIFENMDVAVHKYPELVRKYFMTSCVPINDHKFVMLHGAVWSGGTFIYVPPGVKVTIPLQAYFRMNAQNGGQFEHTLIIADKGSEVHYIEGCSAPRFEASALHAGCVEIHVLEDAKVRYSSVENWSKNTYNLNTKRAVVDKNGVIEWINGNLGCLTEGAQVFTNPKGPISIKNIDVGSKIYVWDHTTNRIVKSMVKGKVFSGKKPTYRLEAGGREIEATANHPFLTLTHQKRQPHHKKAFFQHEWKSLSYLKEGDLVAIAKQLPIEGQPFKLPPIEHTHNVNSRNQYGTFTMNTKHLFNENITLLKETTEDFMWLMGLLLGDGHIDTKHNKINIAIPEQESLQETVIDVVYKLFNYSITYKKDRYVIINSKLLAMLFSQIGFGGTANTKRIPNWVFTLPKTHIQALIAGYFDSDGHAHKNALAFTSINKPLLNDLRLLATTVGFGVSQIFSHGKKRKTTILGVDCNAQDSWRIHLNGPLVHSFPSRSHEKQEKIKLIKTKRNYISADGLNFKSKTNEYIGFATITKIAPLGEQPTYDIEVENYHNFISNGLIVHNSGCTMLYPCSILRGEGAHADSLGIAFAGPGQHQDTGSKVIHAAPYTTSAIRAKSISKGGGISSYRGYLRTTRGAQETKSTVVCDALLIDDTSTSNTYPFMKIENNDVDISHEATVGKIGDEEIFYLMSRGLTEDQALKMIVAGFIEPVVKQLPLEYAVELNKLIELEMEDNVG
;
A
#
# COMPACT_ATOMS: atom_id res chain seq x y z
N MET A 1 32.43 2.59 -17.83
CA MET A 1 32.50 2.95 -16.40
C MET A 1 31.18 3.61 -16.03
N VAL A 2 30.22 2.83 -15.53
CA VAL A 2 28.91 3.33 -15.05
C VAL A 2 28.52 2.49 -13.82
N ASP A 3 29.37 2.54 -12.79
CA ASP A 3 29.14 1.89 -11.50
C ASP A 3 28.85 2.96 -10.44
N GLN A 4 27.58 3.38 -10.36
CA GLN A 4 27.02 4.06 -9.19
C GLN A 4 25.56 3.59 -9.02
N ASP A 5 25.31 2.80 -7.97
CA ASP A 5 23.98 2.24 -7.69
C ASP A 5 22.96 3.33 -7.32
N PHE A 6 22.15 3.76 -8.29
CA PHE A 6 21.01 4.64 -8.06
C PHE A 6 19.85 3.88 -7.39
N VAL A 7 19.90 3.78 -6.06
CA VAL A 7 18.81 3.25 -5.23
C VAL A 7 17.72 4.31 -5.06
N ILE A 8 16.76 4.31 -5.98
CA ILE A 8 15.55 5.14 -5.91
C ILE A 8 14.58 4.52 -4.89
N ASP A 9 14.08 5.34 -3.95
CA ASP A 9 13.21 4.91 -2.85
C ASP A 9 11.84 5.62 -2.92
N ARG A 10 10.76 4.84 -2.97
CA ARG A 10 9.38 5.36 -3.05
C ARG A 10 8.85 5.88 -1.70
N SER A 11 9.57 5.70 -0.58
CA SER A 11 9.25 6.32 0.72
C SER A 11 9.22 7.85 0.67
N ARG A 12 9.79 8.46 -0.36
CA ARG A 12 10.00 9.90 -0.46
C ARG A 12 8.66 10.67 -0.54
N TYR A 13 7.59 10.07 -1.09
CA TYR A 13 6.40 10.78 -1.61
C TYR A 13 5.13 10.78 -0.72
N ASP A 14 4.84 9.72 0.05
CA ASP A 14 3.47 9.36 0.48
C ASP A 14 3.00 9.90 1.87
N ASP A 15 3.71 10.86 2.49
CA ASP A 15 3.63 11.11 3.96
C ASP A 15 3.00 12.50 4.21
N ALA A 16 2.16 12.62 5.24
CA ALA A 16 1.77 13.93 5.77
C ALA A 16 2.82 14.44 6.78
N ASN A 17 3.31 15.67 6.63
CA ASN A 17 3.97 16.36 7.74
C ASN A 17 2.90 16.84 8.73
N THR A 18 3.30 17.02 9.99
CA THR A 18 2.49 17.68 11.02
C THR A 18 1.83 18.95 10.49
N ASP A 19 0.51 19.08 10.64
CA ASP A 19 -0.24 20.27 10.23
C ASP A 19 0.26 21.50 11.01
N THR A 20 0.98 22.37 10.31
CA THR A 20 1.47 23.67 10.80
C THR A 20 0.72 24.83 10.14
N SER A 21 -0.49 24.59 9.61
CA SER A 21 -1.25 25.64 8.93
C SER A 21 -1.58 26.81 9.86
N VAL A 22 -1.38 28.03 9.34
CA VAL A 22 -1.75 29.28 10.02
C VAL A 22 -3.19 29.68 9.73
N PHE A 23 -3.78 29.11 8.68
CA PHE A 23 -5.20 29.24 8.36
C PHE A 23 -5.70 27.97 7.66
N LYS A 24 -6.92 27.54 8.00
CA LYS A 24 -7.63 26.46 7.32
C LYS A 24 -9.08 26.88 7.09
N ALA A 25 -9.52 26.86 5.83
CA ALA A 25 -10.90 27.17 5.47
C ALA A 25 -11.90 26.16 6.07
N PRO A 26 -13.19 26.52 6.21
CA PRO A 26 -14.24 25.53 6.47
C PRO A 26 -14.31 24.47 5.35
N ALA A 27 -15.01 23.37 5.62
CA ALA A 27 -15.33 22.38 4.60
C ALA A 27 -16.53 22.84 3.74
N GLY A 28 -16.50 22.53 2.45
CA GLY A 28 -17.41 23.09 1.47
C GLY A 28 -16.92 24.45 0.93
N LEU A 29 -17.38 24.80 -0.28
CA LEU A 29 -17.01 26.07 -0.90
C LEU A 29 -18.13 27.09 -0.73
N THR A 30 -17.81 28.25 -0.16
CA THR A 30 -18.73 29.38 0.01
C THR A 30 -18.15 30.67 -0.57
N LYS A 31 -18.99 31.67 -0.81
CA LYS A 31 -18.56 32.99 -1.29
C LYS A 31 -17.58 33.66 -0.33
N GLU A 32 -17.77 33.49 0.98
CA GLU A 32 -16.89 33.99 2.04
C GLU A 32 -15.51 33.32 1.98
N THR A 33 -15.46 32.03 1.66
CA THR A 33 -14.21 31.30 1.47
C THR A 33 -13.41 31.89 0.30
N VAL A 34 -14.08 32.18 -0.82
CA VAL A 34 -13.47 32.83 -2.00
C VAL A 34 -12.95 34.24 -1.68
N MET A 35 -13.74 35.05 -0.98
CA MET A 35 -13.34 36.39 -0.55
C MET A 35 -12.16 36.35 0.44
N GLU A 36 -12.12 35.37 1.35
CA GLU A 36 -11.05 35.23 2.34
C GLU A 36 -9.72 34.76 1.72
N ILE A 37 -9.75 33.85 0.72
CA ILE A 37 -8.55 33.47 -0.07
C ILE A 37 -7.93 34.72 -0.70
N SER A 38 -8.75 35.48 -1.42
CA SER A 38 -8.32 36.67 -2.16
C SER A 38 -7.75 37.75 -1.22
N LYS A 39 -8.43 37.98 -0.09
CA LYS A 39 -7.99 38.87 1.00
C LYS A 39 -6.67 38.42 1.64
N GLN A 40 -6.45 37.13 1.86
CA GLN A 40 -5.20 36.60 2.45
C GLN A 40 -4.02 36.61 1.49
N LYS A 41 -4.26 36.50 0.18
CA LYS A 41 -3.25 36.71 -0.89
C LYS A 41 -3.14 38.18 -1.34
N LYS A 42 -3.96 39.06 -0.74
CA LYS A 42 -4.02 40.52 -0.98
C LYS A 42 -4.21 40.90 -2.45
N GLU A 43 -4.95 40.08 -3.18
CA GLU A 43 -5.06 40.16 -4.65
C GLU A 43 -5.67 41.49 -5.14
N PRO A 44 -5.34 41.93 -6.38
CA PRO A 44 -6.03 43.05 -7.00
C PRO A 44 -7.50 42.71 -7.31
N ASP A 45 -8.39 43.71 -7.26
CA ASP A 45 -9.84 43.54 -7.40
C ASP A 45 -10.27 42.72 -8.62
N TRP A 46 -9.57 42.83 -9.75
CA TRP A 46 -9.91 42.09 -10.97
C TRP A 46 -9.79 40.56 -10.79
N MET A 47 -8.89 40.08 -9.93
CA MET A 47 -8.76 38.67 -9.60
C MET A 47 -9.90 38.21 -8.69
N LEU A 48 -10.25 39.02 -7.67
CA LEU A 48 -11.42 38.75 -6.83
C LEU A 48 -12.70 38.64 -7.66
N GLN A 49 -12.95 39.57 -8.60
CA GLN A 49 -14.11 39.50 -9.48
C GLN A 49 -14.08 38.24 -10.38
N LYS A 50 -12.90 37.84 -10.88
CA LYS A 50 -12.75 36.60 -11.66
C LYS A 50 -13.05 35.35 -10.82
N ARG A 51 -12.55 35.27 -9.58
CA ARG A 51 -12.84 34.17 -8.65
C ARG A 51 -14.33 34.09 -8.30
N LEU A 52 -14.98 35.23 -8.06
CA LEU A 52 -16.42 35.30 -7.75
C LEU A 52 -17.28 34.86 -8.94
N ALA A 53 -16.94 35.27 -10.17
CA ALA A 53 -17.62 34.79 -11.37
C ALA A 53 -17.45 33.28 -11.58
N ALA A 54 -16.25 32.74 -11.32
CA ALA A 54 -15.99 31.29 -11.38
C ALA A 54 -16.82 30.52 -10.33
N PHE A 55 -16.93 31.04 -9.10
CA PHE A 55 -17.80 30.48 -8.06
C PHE A 55 -19.28 30.48 -8.48
N GLU A 56 -19.78 31.58 -9.04
CA GLU A 56 -21.17 31.64 -9.53
C GLU A 56 -21.46 30.65 -10.68
N HIS A 57 -20.49 30.39 -11.57
CA HIS A 57 -20.62 29.34 -12.57
C HIS A 57 -20.55 27.94 -11.94
N PHE A 58 -19.70 27.75 -10.93
CA PHE A 58 -19.59 26.49 -10.20
C PHE A 58 -20.89 26.12 -9.50
N GLU A 59 -21.55 27.02 -8.76
CA GLU A 59 -22.80 26.73 -8.06
C GLU A 59 -23.92 26.27 -9.00
N LYS A 60 -24.04 26.93 -10.16
CA LYS A 60 -25.11 26.71 -11.14
C LYS A 60 -24.90 25.43 -11.98
N THR A 61 -23.72 24.82 -11.93
CA THR A 61 -23.34 23.67 -12.77
C THR A 61 -23.37 22.35 -11.96
N PRO A 62 -24.02 21.27 -12.44
CA PRO A 62 -24.00 19.97 -11.76
C PRO A 62 -22.65 19.26 -11.89
N LEU A 63 -22.48 18.14 -11.17
CA LEU A 63 -21.39 17.19 -11.45
C LEU A 63 -21.63 16.49 -12.80
N PRO A 64 -20.57 16.14 -13.56
CA PRO A 64 -20.72 15.37 -14.79
C PRO A 64 -21.21 13.95 -14.49
N THR A 65 -22.07 13.44 -15.36
CA THR A 65 -22.66 12.08 -15.30
C THR A 65 -21.97 11.08 -16.24
N TRP A 66 -20.76 11.40 -16.70
CA TRP A 66 -19.98 10.63 -17.67
C TRP A 66 -18.53 10.42 -17.19
N GLY A 67 -17.88 9.36 -17.67
CA GLY A 67 -16.57 8.92 -17.19
C GLY A 67 -16.67 8.01 -15.96
N PRO A 68 -15.58 7.86 -15.16
CA PRO A 68 -15.58 7.13 -13.90
C PRO A 68 -16.59 7.70 -12.89
N SER A 69 -17.09 6.84 -11.99
CA SER A 69 -18.12 7.25 -11.04
C SER A 69 -17.59 8.21 -9.96
N LEU A 70 -18.00 9.48 -10.04
CA LEU A 70 -17.74 10.50 -9.02
C LEU A 70 -18.68 10.38 -7.80
N SER A 71 -19.48 9.32 -7.68
CA SER A 71 -20.50 9.16 -6.62
C SER A 71 -19.97 9.12 -5.18
N LYS A 72 -18.66 8.93 -4.97
CA LYS A 72 -17.99 8.98 -3.66
C LYS A 72 -17.21 10.29 -3.41
N LEU A 73 -17.30 11.28 -4.32
CA LEU A 73 -16.69 12.60 -4.18
C LEU A 73 -17.69 13.60 -3.59
N ASP A 74 -17.62 13.84 -2.28
CA ASP A 74 -18.46 14.83 -1.61
C ASP A 74 -17.75 16.18 -1.52
N LEU A 75 -18.06 17.07 -2.46
CA LEU A 75 -17.51 18.43 -2.52
C LEU A 75 -17.83 19.30 -1.30
N ASN A 76 -18.82 18.93 -0.46
CA ASN A 76 -19.12 19.66 0.78
C ASN A 76 -18.22 19.25 1.96
N LYS A 77 -17.40 18.18 1.80
CA LYS A 77 -16.46 17.71 2.82
C LYS A 77 -15.00 18.11 2.55
N ILE A 78 -14.70 18.63 1.36
CA ILE A 78 -13.38 19.13 0.96
C ILE A 78 -13.10 20.47 1.62
N THR A 79 -11.87 20.67 2.11
CA THR A 79 -11.34 21.99 2.51
C THR A 79 -10.56 22.59 1.34
N TYR A 80 -11.04 23.73 0.84
CA TYR A 80 -10.55 24.30 -0.43
C TYR A 80 -9.31 25.20 -0.32
N PHE A 81 -8.90 25.59 0.90
CA PHE A 81 -7.71 26.41 1.12
C PHE A 81 -7.09 26.14 2.50
N VAL A 82 -5.79 25.83 2.51
CA VAL A 82 -5.02 25.51 3.73
C VAL A 82 -3.65 26.20 3.66
N ARG A 83 -3.48 27.27 4.43
CA ARG A 83 -2.28 28.09 4.38
C ARG A 83 -1.18 27.53 5.30
N PRO A 84 -0.07 27.00 4.79
CA PRO A 84 1.01 26.45 5.62
C PRO A 84 1.69 27.55 6.45
N GLY A 85 2.24 27.19 7.62
CA GLY A 85 3.03 28.09 8.47
C GLY A 85 4.45 28.36 7.97
N ALA A 86 4.62 28.44 6.65
CA ALA A 86 5.88 28.68 5.96
C ALA A 86 5.81 30.00 5.18
N LYS A 87 6.98 30.57 4.90
CA LYS A 87 7.14 31.65 3.93
C LYS A 87 7.91 31.13 2.73
N GLU A 88 7.59 31.64 1.55
CA GLU A 88 8.37 31.41 0.34
C GLU A 88 9.83 31.84 0.53
N SER A 89 10.77 31.06 -0.01
CA SER A 89 12.20 31.32 0.06
C SER A 89 12.91 31.05 -1.27
N LYS A 90 13.92 31.87 -1.59
CA LYS A 90 14.87 31.63 -2.70
C LYS A 90 16.14 30.87 -2.28
N ARG A 91 16.31 30.55 -0.99
CA ARG A 91 17.45 29.74 -0.48
C ARG A 91 16.93 28.48 0.20
N TRP A 92 17.53 27.33 -0.11
CA TRP A 92 17.15 26.04 0.47
C TRP A 92 17.23 26.04 2.00
N GLU A 93 18.30 26.62 2.55
CA GLU A 93 18.59 26.70 3.98
C GLU A 93 17.44 27.27 4.81
N ASP A 94 16.76 28.30 4.30
CA ASP A 94 15.71 29.05 4.99
C ASP A 94 14.33 28.37 4.93
N VAL A 95 14.17 27.31 4.13
CA VAL A 95 12.94 26.51 4.09
C VAL A 95 12.75 25.82 5.45
N PRO A 96 11.57 25.92 6.11
CA PRO A 96 11.36 25.35 7.43
C PRO A 96 11.71 23.86 7.51
N GLU A 97 12.49 23.46 8.51
CA GLU A 97 13.16 22.15 8.60
C GLU A 97 12.22 20.95 8.36
N ALA A 98 10.97 21.00 8.84
CA ALA A 98 9.99 19.95 8.63
C ALA A 98 9.56 19.79 7.16
N ILE A 99 9.41 20.90 6.43
CA ILE A 99 9.14 20.93 4.99
C ILE A 99 10.40 20.54 4.22
N ARG A 100 11.55 21.10 4.63
CA ARG A 100 12.84 20.89 3.99
C ARG A 100 13.30 19.43 4.02
N LYS A 101 13.12 18.72 5.14
CA LYS A 101 13.41 17.27 5.23
C LYS A 101 12.54 16.41 4.31
N THR A 102 11.27 16.75 4.18
CA THR A 102 10.35 16.05 3.28
C THR A 102 10.69 16.32 1.81
N ALA A 103 11.18 17.52 1.52
CA ALA A 103 11.62 17.95 0.20
C ALA A 103 13.02 17.40 -0.19
N GLU A 104 13.95 17.34 0.78
CA GLU A 104 15.23 16.62 0.70
C GLU A 104 15.02 15.14 0.35
N ARG A 105 13.99 14.51 0.93
CA ARG A 105 13.63 13.13 0.61
C ARG A 105 13.17 12.99 -0.84
N ILE A 106 12.22 13.77 -1.35
CA ILE A 106 11.80 13.73 -2.77
C ILE A 106 12.86 14.19 -3.78
N GLY A 107 14.13 14.31 -3.37
CA GLY A 107 15.25 14.51 -4.28
C GLY A 107 15.36 15.92 -4.85
N ILE A 108 14.50 16.87 -4.44
CA ILE A 108 14.52 18.25 -4.92
C ILE A 108 15.93 18.89 -4.83
N PRO A 109 16.71 18.73 -3.74
CA PRO A 109 18.08 19.24 -3.66
C PRO A 109 19.12 18.42 -4.41
N GLU A 110 18.82 17.18 -4.80
CA GLU A 110 19.65 16.42 -5.73
C GLU A 110 19.41 16.92 -7.17
N ALA A 111 18.15 17.18 -7.53
CA ALA A 111 17.74 17.70 -8.84
C ALA A 111 18.23 19.16 -9.08
N GLU A 112 18.12 20.04 -8.06
CA GLU A 112 18.71 21.39 -8.06
C GLU A 112 20.23 21.33 -8.31
N LYS A 113 20.92 20.36 -7.71
CA LYS A 113 22.40 20.24 -7.80
C LYS A 113 22.90 19.51 -9.04
N ARG A 114 22.14 18.56 -9.60
CA ARG A 114 22.63 17.68 -10.68
C ARG A 114 22.44 18.26 -12.08
N ALA A 115 21.34 18.99 -12.36
CA ALA A 115 21.05 19.41 -13.72
C ALA A 115 20.32 20.77 -13.87
N LEU A 116 19.20 20.96 -13.17
CA LEU A 116 18.06 21.78 -13.63
C LEU A 116 18.30 23.29 -13.79
N SER A 117 17.46 23.97 -14.58
CA SER A 117 17.52 25.43 -14.80
C SER A 117 16.89 26.24 -13.67
N GLY A 118 15.96 25.64 -12.95
CA GLY A 118 15.19 26.24 -11.87
C GLY A 118 14.26 25.20 -11.25
N VAL A 119 13.99 25.37 -9.95
CA VAL A 119 13.19 24.44 -9.15
C VAL A 119 12.19 25.19 -8.27
N GLY A 120 10.91 24.83 -8.37
CA GLY A 120 9.82 25.32 -7.52
C GLY A 120 9.21 24.19 -6.68
N TYR A 121 8.72 24.51 -5.48
CA TYR A 121 8.05 23.55 -4.60
C TYR A 121 6.84 24.17 -3.90
N GLN A 122 5.65 23.63 -4.18
CA GLN A 122 4.40 24.00 -3.52
C GLN A 122 4.02 22.98 -2.45
N TYR A 123 3.53 23.50 -1.33
CA TYR A 123 3.13 22.71 -0.17
C TYR A 123 1.73 23.15 0.29
N ASP A 124 0.76 22.24 0.24
CA ASP A 124 -0.67 22.58 0.39
C ASP A 124 -1.08 23.74 -0.54
N SER A 125 -1.40 24.92 0.00
CA SER A 125 -1.97 26.06 -0.72
C SER A 125 -1.09 27.33 -0.75
N ASP A 126 0.23 27.22 -0.57
CA ASP A 126 1.21 28.31 -0.85
C ASP A 126 2.51 27.68 -1.42
N VAL A 127 3.27 28.42 -2.24
CA VAL A 127 4.62 28.03 -2.68
C VAL A 127 5.62 28.32 -1.55
N VAL A 128 6.50 27.36 -1.25
CA VAL A 128 7.40 27.42 -0.09
C VAL A 128 8.88 27.54 -0.43
N TYR A 129 9.26 27.17 -1.66
CA TYR A 129 10.61 27.36 -2.18
C TYR A 129 10.56 27.60 -3.69
N HIS A 130 11.36 28.54 -4.19
CA HIS A 130 11.43 28.88 -5.60
C HIS A 130 12.80 29.44 -6.00
N ASN A 131 13.50 28.81 -6.95
CA ASN A 131 14.83 29.22 -7.41
C ASN A 131 14.99 29.07 -8.94
N ILE A 132 15.83 29.92 -9.54
CA ILE A 132 16.24 29.89 -10.96
C ILE A 132 17.75 30.18 -11.04
N LYS A 133 18.47 29.53 -11.96
CA LYS A 133 19.87 29.90 -12.22
C LYS A 133 19.94 31.30 -12.85
N LYS A 134 20.87 32.12 -12.37
CA LYS A 134 21.09 33.50 -12.83
C LYS A 134 21.25 33.62 -14.35
N GLU A 135 21.89 32.64 -14.98
CA GLU A 135 22.08 32.58 -16.44
C GLU A 135 20.77 32.72 -17.24
N TRP A 136 19.63 32.30 -16.68
CA TRP A 136 18.31 32.43 -17.30
C TRP A 136 17.58 33.71 -16.86
N GLU A 137 17.72 34.14 -15.60
CA GLU A 137 17.19 35.41 -15.10
C GLU A 137 17.84 36.62 -15.81
N GLU A 138 19.14 36.54 -16.10
CA GLU A 138 19.91 37.52 -16.88
C GLU A 138 19.52 37.52 -18.38
N GLN A 139 19.03 36.39 -18.90
CA GLN A 139 18.38 36.29 -20.23
C GLN A 139 16.90 36.72 -20.20
N GLY A 140 16.38 37.17 -19.06
CA GLY A 140 15.00 37.64 -18.90
C GLY A 140 13.94 36.54 -18.74
N VAL A 141 14.34 35.28 -18.58
CA VAL A 141 13.41 34.18 -18.29
C VAL A 141 12.79 34.39 -16.91
N ILE A 142 11.47 34.52 -16.88
CA ILE A 142 10.71 34.56 -15.63
C ILE A 142 10.31 33.13 -15.29
N PHE A 143 10.78 32.68 -14.13
CA PHE A 143 10.21 31.56 -13.38
C PHE A 143 9.84 32.16 -12.02
N GLU A 144 8.57 32.08 -11.59
CA GLU A 144 8.12 32.65 -10.32
C GLU A 144 6.85 31.93 -9.80
N ASN A 145 6.56 32.04 -8.51
CA ASN A 145 5.26 31.70 -7.92
C ASN A 145 4.12 32.52 -8.58
N MET A 146 2.99 31.87 -8.92
CA MET A 146 1.79 32.54 -9.45
C MET A 146 1.25 33.65 -8.53
N ASP A 147 1.30 33.48 -7.20
CA ASP A 147 0.88 34.54 -6.26
C ASP A 147 1.70 35.83 -6.45
N VAL A 148 3.01 35.67 -6.66
CA VAL A 148 3.94 36.77 -6.89
C VAL A 148 3.74 37.34 -8.30
N ALA A 149 3.52 36.49 -9.30
CA ALA A 149 3.30 36.92 -10.67
C ALA A 149 2.05 37.79 -10.85
N VAL A 150 0.94 37.50 -10.15
CA VAL A 150 -0.28 38.34 -10.14
C VAL A 150 0.00 39.79 -9.71
N HIS A 151 0.97 39.99 -8.82
CA HIS A 151 1.36 41.32 -8.30
C HIS A 151 2.52 41.96 -9.07
N LYS A 152 3.50 41.17 -9.50
CA LYS A 152 4.76 41.61 -10.12
C LYS A 152 4.64 41.80 -11.63
N TYR A 153 3.77 41.02 -12.28
CA TYR A 153 3.55 41.01 -13.73
C TYR A 153 2.05 41.10 -14.10
N PRO A 154 1.26 42.01 -13.50
CA PRO A 154 -0.20 42.00 -13.57
C PRO A 154 -0.74 42.07 -15.01
N GLU A 155 -0.09 42.82 -15.91
CA GLU A 155 -0.52 42.93 -17.32
C GLU A 155 -0.34 41.62 -18.10
N LEU A 156 0.77 40.90 -17.89
CA LEU A 156 0.98 39.58 -18.51
C LEU A 156 -0.01 38.56 -17.96
N VAL A 157 -0.12 38.46 -16.63
CA VAL A 157 -1.02 37.48 -15.99
C VAL A 157 -2.47 37.77 -16.37
N ARG A 158 -2.94 39.03 -16.30
CA ARG A 158 -4.33 39.40 -16.64
C ARG A 158 -4.69 39.15 -18.11
N LYS A 159 -3.72 39.23 -19.03
CA LYS A 159 -3.91 38.94 -20.46
C LYS A 159 -4.17 37.45 -20.73
N TYR A 160 -3.46 36.56 -20.05
CA TYR A 160 -3.48 35.12 -20.33
C TYR A 160 -4.27 34.28 -19.33
N PHE A 161 -4.11 34.53 -18.02
CA PHE A 161 -4.70 33.75 -16.93
C PHE A 161 -6.22 33.62 -17.05
N MET A 162 -6.69 32.39 -17.28
CA MET A 162 -8.07 31.96 -17.46
C MET A 162 -8.86 32.90 -18.38
N THR A 163 -8.32 33.21 -19.56
CA THR A 163 -8.97 34.03 -20.59
C THR A 163 -9.45 33.20 -21.77
N SER A 164 -8.53 32.81 -22.65
CA SER A 164 -8.81 32.17 -23.95
C SER A 164 -8.17 30.79 -24.10
N CYS A 165 -7.24 30.41 -23.22
CA CYS A 165 -6.80 29.03 -23.10
C CYS A 165 -7.84 28.23 -22.30
N VAL A 166 -7.96 28.43 -20.99
CA VAL A 166 -8.95 27.77 -20.10
C VAL A 166 -9.92 28.81 -19.50
N PRO A 167 -11.05 29.11 -20.16
CA PRO A 167 -12.06 30.03 -19.64
C PRO A 167 -12.64 29.57 -18.28
N ILE A 168 -12.91 30.51 -17.36
CA ILE A 168 -13.49 30.22 -16.03
C ILE A 168 -14.86 29.49 -16.06
N ASN A 169 -15.51 29.41 -17.22
CA ASN A 169 -16.81 28.79 -17.44
C ASN A 169 -16.76 27.50 -18.29
N ASP A 170 -15.57 26.90 -18.50
CA ASP A 170 -15.38 25.73 -19.38
C ASP A 170 -16.09 24.46 -18.86
N HIS A 171 -15.80 24.03 -17.63
CA HIS A 171 -16.52 22.94 -16.94
C HIS A 171 -16.43 23.03 -15.41
N LYS A 172 -17.26 22.24 -14.71
CA LYS A 172 -17.43 22.22 -13.23
C LYS A 172 -16.12 22.33 -12.44
N PHE A 173 -15.08 21.58 -12.81
CA PHE A 173 -13.79 21.56 -12.11
C PHE A 173 -12.87 22.75 -12.46
N VAL A 174 -13.00 23.33 -13.66
CA VAL A 174 -12.36 24.60 -14.01
C VAL A 174 -13.04 25.78 -13.31
N MET A 175 -14.38 25.77 -13.21
CA MET A 175 -15.14 26.77 -12.45
C MET A 175 -14.78 26.72 -10.96
N LEU A 176 -14.64 25.50 -10.43
CA LEU A 176 -14.12 25.28 -9.08
C LEU A 176 -12.71 25.86 -8.94
N HIS A 177 -11.78 25.40 -9.78
CA HIS A 177 -10.39 25.86 -9.76
C HIS A 177 -10.30 27.38 -9.83
N GLY A 178 -10.97 28.04 -10.78
CA GLY A 178 -10.95 29.49 -10.95
C GLY A 178 -11.44 30.27 -9.71
N ALA A 179 -12.28 29.67 -8.88
CA ALA A 179 -12.69 30.26 -7.60
C ALA A 179 -11.61 30.11 -6.50
N VAL A 180 -11.00 28.92 -6.39
CA VAL A 180 -10.18 28.52 -5.22
C VAL A 180 -8.68 28.32 -5.49
N TRP A 181 -8.19 28.55 -6.72
CA TRP A 181 -6.79 28.35 -7.09
C TRP A 181 -5.87 29.05 -6.08
N SER A 182 -4.82 28.37 -5.65
CA SER A 182 -4.12 28.76 -4.42
C SER A 182 -2.61 28.71 -4.49
N GLY A 183 -2.02 28.25 -5.58
CA GLY A 183 -0.58 28.37 -5.81
C GLY A 183 -0.26 28.07 -7.26
N GLY A 184 1.00 27.78 -7.54
CA GLY A 184 1.44 27.29 -8.83
C GLY A 184 2.56 28.13 -9.42
N THR A 185 2.74 28.00 -10.72
CA THR A 185 3.98 28.35 -11.41
C THR A 185 3.70 29.26 -12.60
N PHE A 186 4.35 30.41 -12.61
CA PHE A 186 4.40 31.32 -13.76
C PHE A 186 5.73 31.13 -14.50
N ILE A 187 5.66 30.85 -15.80
CA ILE A 187 6.80 30.83 -16.71
C ILE A 187 6.55 31.83 -17.84
N TYR A 188 7.51 32.72 -18.07
CA TYR A 188 7.60 33.50 -19.31
C TYR A 188 9.02 33.39 -19.88
N VAL A 189 9.12 32.99 -21.14
CA VAL A 189 10.39 32.84 -21.86
C VAL A 189 10.45 33.88 -22.98
N PRO A 190 11.40 34.85 -22.94
CA PRO A 190 11.46 35.93 -23.91
C PRO A 190 11.75 35.46 -25.35
N PRO A 191 11.49 36.30 -26.36
CA PRO A 191 11.70 35.94 -27.77
C PRO A 191 13.10 35.43 -28.07
N GLY A 192 13.19 34.30 -28.77
CA GLY A 192 14.43 33.64 -29.16
C GLY A 192 15.21 32.94 -28.05
N VAL A 193 14.82 33.06 -26.77
CA VAL A 193 15.54 32.43 -25.65
C VAL A 193 15.21 30.93 -25.59
N LYS A 194 16.25 30.09 -25.55
CA LYS A 194 16.13 28.62 -25.51
C LYS A 194 16.65 28.08 -24.18
N VAL A 195 15.75 27.66 -23.31
CA VAL A 195 16.06 27.07 -22.00
C VAL A 195 16.42 25.59 -22.20
N THR A 196 17.70 25.33 -22.53
CA THR A 196 18.22 24.02 -22.98
C THR A 196 18.25 22.93 -21.90
N ILE A 197 17.87 23.26 -20.68
CA ILE A 197 17.83 22.38 -19.51
C ILE A 197 16.44 22.59 -18.86
N PRO A 198 15.73 21.54 -18.41
CA PRO A 198 14.37 21.71 -17.93
C PRO A 198 14.25 22.58 -16.66
N LEU A 199 13.11 23.28 -16.58
CA LEU A 199 12.56 23.84 -15.34
C LEU A 199 11.70 22.76 -14.67
N GLN A 200 11.67 22.71 -13.34
CA GLN A 200 10.80 21.77 -12.60
C GLN A 200 9.97 22.51 -11.55
N ALA A 201 8.69 22.16 -11.41
CA ALA A 201 7.96 22.36 -10.16
C ALA A 201 7.50 21.02 -9.57
N TYR A 202 7.40 20.99 -8.24
CA TYR A 202 6.88 19.85 -7.51
C TYR A 202 5.71 20.27 -6.61
N PHE A 203 4.63 19.49 -6.65
CA PHE A 203 3.35 19.76 -5.99
C PHE A 203 3.03 18.68 -4.95
N ARG A 204 2.90 19.09 -3.68
CA ARG A 204 2.55 18.19 -2.57
C ARG A 204 1.36 18.70 -1.77
N MET A 205 0.21 18.04 -1.93
CA MET A 205 -0.91 18.12 -1.00
C MET A 205 -0.51 17.50 0.35
N ASN A 206 -1.04 18.01 1.46
CA ASN A 206 -0.72 17.51 2.79
C ASN A 206 -1.87 17.65 3.82
N ALA A 207 -2.89 18.47 3.55
CA ALA A 207 -4.07 18.58 4.38
C ALA A 207 -5.00 17.37 4.23
N GLN A 208 -5.42 16.76 5.35
CA GLN A 208 -6.56 15.83 5.36
C GLN A 208 -7.83 16.57 4.89
N ASN A 209 -8.58 15.90 4.00
CA ASN A 209 -9.68 16.45 3.20
C ASN A 209 -9.29 17.67 2.33
N GLY A 210 -8.00 17.86 2.06
CA GLY A 210 -7.53 18.95 1.20
C GLY A 210 -8.07 18.82 -0.22
N GLY A 211 -8.39 19.97 -0.80
CA GLY A 211 -8.35 20.16 -2.24
C GLY A 211 -7.01 20.84 -2.62
N GLN A 212 -6.36 20.37 -3.69
CA GLN A 212 -5.18 21.01 -4.26
C GLN A 212 -5.53 21.62 -5.63
N PHE A 213 -5.17 22.89 -5.81
CA PHE A 213 -5.57 23.74 -6.93
C PHE A 213 -4.40 24.65 -7.36
N GLU A 214 -3.26 24.05 -7.68
CA GLU A 214 -2.14 24.73 -8.34
C GLU A 214 -2.48 25.14 -9.78
N HIS A 215 -2.05 26.33 -10.16
CA HIS A 215 -2.22 26.88 -11.49
C HIS A 215 -0.87 27.08 -12.17
N THR A 216 -0.62 26.41 -13.29
CA THR A 216 0.62 26.52 -14.05
C THR A 216 0.37 27.31 -15.34
N LEU A 217 0.86 28.54 -15.40
CA LEU A 217 0.74 29.43 -16.57
C LEU A 217 2.10 29.57 -17.26
N ILE A 218 2.23 29.01 -18.46
CA ILE A 218 3.46 29.03 -19.27
C ILE A 218 3.24 29.90 -20.51
N ILE A 219 4.15 30.82 -20.79
CA ILE A 219 4.14 31.68 -21.97
C ILE A 219 5.52 31.59 -22.63
N ALA A 220 5.60 30.87 -23.75
CA ALA A 220 6.78 30.83 -24.61
C ALA A 220 6.61 31.86 -25.73
N ASP A 221 7.38 32.95 -25.68
CA ASP A 221 7.31 34.05 -26.66
C ASP A 221 8.05 33.70 -27.97
N LYS A 222 8.00 34.56 -28.99
CA LYS A 222 8.35 34.21 -30.38
C LYS A 222 9.73 33.54 -30.52
N GLY A 223 9.77 32.33 -31.08
CA GLY A 223 11.00 31.57 -31.31
C GLY A 223 11.70 31.02 -30.07
N SER A 224 11.09 31.14 -28.88
CA SER A 224 11.64 30.63 -27.62
C SER A 224 11.46 29.11 -27.48
N GLU A 225 12.20 28.48 -26.55
CA GLU A 225 12.10 27.04 -26.29
C GLU A 225 12.22 26.74 -24.79
N VAL A 226 11.36 25.87 -24.26
CA VAL A 226 11.42 25.43 -22.86
C VAL A 226 10.89 24.02 -22.65
N HIS A 227 11.59 23.24 -21.81
CA HIS A 227 11.08 22.01 -21.22
C HIS A 227 10.69 22.28 -19.76
N TYR A 228 9.45 21.97 -19.40
CA TYR A 228 8.96 22.02 -18.03
C TYR A 228 8.55 20.63 -17.53
N ILE A 229 8.86 20.35 -16.27
CA ILE A 229 8.58 19.08 -15.60
C ILE A 229 7.74 19.33 -14.34
N GLU A 230 6.66 18.55 -14.22
CA GLU A 230 5.71 18.59 -13.12
C GLU A 230 5.71 17.26 -12.35
N GLY A 231 6.12 17.27 -11.09
CA GLY A 231 6.04 16.12 -10.19
C GLY A 231 4.93 16.31 -9.16
N CYS A 232 3.99 15.36 -9.06
CA CYS A 232 2.83 15.50 -8.15
C CYS A 232 2.65 14.28 -7.24
N SER A 233 2.43 14.49 -5.94
CA SER A 233 2.17 13.41 -4.98
C SER A 233 1.19 13.81 -3.87
N ALA A 234 0.33 12.87 -3.46
CA ALA A 234 -0.53 13.02 -2.29
C ALA A 234 -0.24 11.96 -1.20
N PRO A 235 -0.22 12.36 0.07
CA PRO A 235 -0.25 11.44 1.20
C PRO A 235 -1.56 10.65 1.29
N ARG A 236 -1.52 9.54 2.03
CA ARG A 236 -2.65 8.62 2.18
C ARG A 236 -3.59 9.05 3.30
N PHE A 237 -4.80 9.49 2.96
CA PHE A 237 -5.87 9.87 3.90
C PHE A 237 -7.09 8.94 3.82
N GLU A 238 -7.85 8.82 4.92
CA GLU A 238 -9.07 7.97 4.99
C GLU A 238 -10.20 8.41 4.07
N ALA A 239 -10.23 9.69 3.71
CA ALA A 239 -11.36 10.34 3.06
C ALA A 239 -10.92 11.00 1.75
N SER A 240 -11.86 11.05 0.80
CA SER A 240 -11.65 11.54 -0.56
C SER A 240 -10.95 12.90 -0.58
N ALA A 241 -9.72 12.92 -1.07
CA ALA A 241 -8.98 14.15 -1.37
C ALA A 241 -9.20 14.51 -2.85
N LEU A 242 -9.10 15.81 -3.18
CA LEU A 242 -9.34 16.30 -4.55
C LEU A 242 -8.10 17.01 -5.08
N HIS A 243 -7.60 16.58 -6.23
CA HIS A 243 -6.59 17.30 -6.99
C HIS A 243 -7.23 17.76 -8.30
N ALA A 244 -7.25 19.07 -8.52
CA ALA A 244 -7.86 19.71 -9.68
C ALA A 244 -7.01 20.92 -10.11
N GLY A 245 -5.80 20.61 -10.55
CA GLY A 245 -4.88 21.54 -11.17
C GLY A 245 -5.37 22.09 -12.49
N CYS A 246 -4.89 23.29 -12.82
CA CYS A 246 -5.12 23.92 -14.11
C CYS A 246 -3.79 24.31 -14.74
N VAL A 247 -3.56 23.91 -15.98
CA VAL A 247 -2.34 24.25 -16.73
C VAL A 247 -2.75 24.97 -18.02
N GLU A 248 -2.28 26.20 -18.18
CA GLU A 248 -2.46 27.02 -19.38
C GLU A 248 -1.10 27.29 -20.03
N ILE A 249 -0.91 26.80 -21.25
CA ILE A 249 0.32 27.01 -22.04
C ILE A 249 0.00 27.86 -23.26
N HIS A 250 0.75 28.94 -23.44
CA HIS A 250 0.73 29.79 -24.62
C HIS A 250 2.05 29.63 -25.36
N VAL A 251 2.00 28.98 -26.53
CA VAL A 251 3.14 28.80 -27.43
C VAL A 251 2.96 29.81 -28.55
N LEU A 252 3.73 30.89 -28.55
CA LEU A 252 3.66 31.93 -29.59
C LEU A 252 4.39 31.49 -30.87
N GLU A 253 4.47 32.38 -31.85
CA GLU A 253 5.01 32.09 -33.19
C GLU A 253 6.43 31.48 -33.13
N ASP A 254 6.71 30.44 -33.92
CA ASP A 254 7.99 29.70 -33.98
C ASP A 254 8.48 29.11 -32.63
N ALA A 255 7.69 29.18 -31.54
CA ALA A 255 8.11 28.77 -30.20
C ALA A 255 7.86 27.27 -29.92
N LYS A 256 8.58 26.70 -28.95
CA LYS A 256 8.44 25.29 -28.56
C LYS A 256 8.32 25.11 -27.04
N VAL A 257 7.33 24.32 -26.63
CA VAL A 257 7.17 23.86 -25.24
C VAL A 257 7.13 22.34 -25.17
N ARG A 258 7.95 21.75 -24.31
CA ARG A 258 7.80 20.36 -23.85
C ARG A 258 7.29 20.36 -22.42
N TYR A 259 6.22 19.60 -22.15
CA TYR A 259 5.62 19.47 -20.84
C TYR A 259 5.60 17.99 -20.42
N SER A 260 6.32 17.67 -19.35
CA SER A 260 6.37 16.31 -18.79
C SER A 260 5.74 16.29 -17.41
N SER A 261 4.84 15.35 -17.15
CA SER A 261 4.21 15.14 -15.86
C SER A 261 4.50 13.73 -15.37
N VAL A 262 4.85 13.58 -14.09
CA VAL A 262 4.91 12.29 -13.41
C VAL A 262 4.12 12.43 -12.12
N GLU A 263 2.98 11.76 -12.07
CA GLU A 263 2.04 11.85 -10.97
C GLU A 263 2.04 10.53 -10.18
N ASN A 264 1.95 10.62 -8.85
CA ASN A 264 1.86 9.46 -7.96
C ASN A 264 0.84 9.72 -6.85
N TRP A 265 -0.43 9.55 -7.19
CA TRP A 265 -1.54 9.80 -6.30
C TRP A 265 -1.71 8.70 -5.26
N SER A 266 -2.02 9.13 -4.04
CA SER A 266 -2.78 8.28 -3.12
C SER A 266 -4.01 7.79 -3.89
N LYS A 267 -4.20 6.48 -3.94
CA LYS A 267 -5.30 5.88 -4.70
C LYS A 267 -6.69 6.18 -4.07
N ASN A 268 -6.77 6.95 -2.98
CA ASN A 268 -7.99 7.58 -2.43
C ASN A 268 -8.23 9.02 -2.95
N THR A 269 -7.34 9.55 -3.78
CA THR A 269 -7.41 10.90 -4.35
C THR A 269 -8.15 10.90 -5.68
N TYR A 270 -9.10 11.82 -5.84
CA TYR A 270 -9.69 12.14 -7.13
C TYR A 270 -8.78 13.14 -7.84
N ASN A 271 -7.97 12.67 -8.79
CA ASN A 271 -7.30 13.49 -9.79
C ASN A 271 -8.30 13.83 -10.91
N LEU A 272 -8.57 15.13 -11.12
CA LEU A 272 -9.54 15.66 -12.08
C LEU A 272 -8.95 16.88 -12.85
N ASN A 273 -7.66 16.77 -13.20
CA ASN A 273 -6.85 17.86 -13.74
C ASN A 273 -7.26 18.36 -15.15
N THR A 274 -7.06 19.65 -15.39
CA THR A 274 -7.29 20.31 -16.68
C THR A 274 -5.99 20.91 -17.22
N LYS A 275 -5.41 20.31 -18.26
CA LYS A 275 -4.16 20.79 -18.88
C LYS A 275 -4.42 21.19 -20.33
N ARG A 276 -4.00 22.39 -20.76
CA ARG A 276 -4.30 22.92 -22.10
C ARG A 276 -3.21 23.83 -22.65
N ALA A 277 -2.94 23.72 -23.95
CA ALA A 277 -2.09 24.61 -24.72
C ALA A 277 -2.87 25.32 -25.83
N VAL A 278 -2.45 26.54 -26.15
CA VAL A 278 -2.83 27.30 -27.36
C VAL A 278 -1.55 27.61 -28.12
N VAL A 279 -1.53 27.27 -29.40
CA VAL A 279 -0.32 27.26 -30.24
C VAL A 279 -0.51 28.13 -31.48
N ASP A 280 0.36 29.13 -31.63
CA ASP A 280 0.43 30.05 -32.77
C ASP A 280 1.32 29.51 -33.91
N LYS A 281 1.55 30.34 -34.93
CA LYS A 281 2.12 29.91 -36.22
C LYS A 281 3.48 29.24 -36.05
N ASN A 282 3.67 28.09 -36.69
CA ASN A 282 4.85 27.20 -36.55
C ASN A 282 5.17 26.73 -35.12
N GLY A 283 4.34 27.03 -34.11
CA GLY A 283 4.61 26.67 -32.72
C GLY A 283 4.46 25.17 -32.45
N VAL A 284 5.12 24.67 -31.41
CA VAL A 284 5.20 23.24 -31.06
C VAL A 284 4.86 22.98 -29.58
N ILE A 285 3.98 22.02 -29.30
CA ILE A 285 3.70 21.49 -27.95
C ILE A 285 3.93 19.97 -27.88
N GLU A 286 4.49 19.46 -26.77
CA GLU A 286 4.76 18.03 -26.50
C GLU A 286 4.31 17.65 -25.05
N TRP A 287 3.63 16.51 -24.81
CA TRP A 287 3.03 16.11 -23.50
C TRP A 287 3.38 14.67 -23.01
N ILE A 288 3.59 14.40 -21.69
CA ILE A 288 3.93 13.07 -21.07
C ILE A 288 3.33 12.84 -19.62
N ASN A 289 2.92 11.61 -19.14
CA ASN A 289 2.14 11.33 -17.87
C ASN A 289 2.30 9.88 -17.18
N GLY A 290 1.85 9.57 -15.92
CA GLY A 290 1.86 8.20 -15.20
C GLY A 290 1.17 8.07 -13.76
N ASN A 291 1.07 6.87 -13.05
CA ASN A 291 0.50 6.63 -11.62
C ASN A 291 0.38 5.12 -11.04
N LEU A 292 0.76 4.66 -9.78
CA LEU A 292 0.71 3.19 -9.24
C LEU A 292 0.75 2.84 -7.65
N GLY A 293 0.74 1.56 -7.11
CA GLY A 293 1.20 1.12 -5.70
C GLY A 293 0.55 -0.07 -4.84
N CYS A 294 1.26 -0.75 -3.85
CA CYS A 294 0.94 -2.12 -3.19
C CYS A 294 1.35 -2.50 -1.66
N LEU A 295 1.44 -3.82 -1.23
CA LEU A 295 1.86 -4.46 0.12
C LEU A 295 2.79 -5.76 0.01
N THR A 296 2.97 -6.75 0.96
CA THR A 296 4.05 -7.84 1.13
C THR A 296 3.69 -9.36 1.27
N GLU A 297 4.56 -10.38 1.04
CA GLU A 297 4.23 -11.86 1.12
C GLU A 297 4.21 -12.57 2.49
N GLY A 298 5.18 -12.29 3.38
CA GLY A 298 5.30 -12.99 4.68
C GLY A 298 4.17 -12.64 5.66
N ALA A 299 3.42 -11.60 5.34
CA ALA A 299 2.30 -11.05 6.10
C ALA A 299 1.18 -12.09 6.29
N GLN A 300 0.83 -12.37 7.54
CA GLN A 300 -0.19 -13.33 7.95
C GLN A 300 -1.52 -12.62 8.20
N VAL A 301 -2.39 -12.63 7.19
CA VAL A 301 -3.73 -12.05 7.26
C VAL A 301 -4.67 -13.03 7.97
N PHE A 302 -5.45 -12.52 8.93
CA PHE A 302 -6.34 -13.37 9.72
C PHE A 302 -7.64 -13.66 8.97
N THR A 303 -7.82 -14.93 8.58
CA THR A 303 -9.00 -15.45 7.88
C THR A 303 -9.88 -16.30 8.80
N ASN A 304 -11.14 -16.50 8.40
CA ASN A 304 -12.10 -17.35 9.08
C ASN A 304 -12.95 -18.12 8.03
N PRO A 305 -12.98 -19.46 8.01
CA PRO A 305 -12.54 -20.39 9.06
C PRO A 305 -11.17 -21.07 8.76
N LYS A 306 -10.27 -20.44 7.99
CA LYS A 306 -8.96 -21.03 7.63
C LYS A 306 -7.77 -20.56 8.51
N GLY A 307 -7.99 -19.72 9.52
CA GLY A 307 -6.93 -19.20 10.41
C GLY A 307 -6.05 -18.11 9.77
N PRO A 308 -4.86 -17.82 10.30
CA PRO A 308 -3.90 -16.93 9.65
C PRO A 308 -3.39 -17.59 8.37
N ILE A 309 -3.46 -16.88 7.24
CA ILE A 309 -2.86 -17.31 5.98
C ILE A 309 -1.88 -16.23 5.54
N SER A 310 -0.72 -16.62 5.00
CA SER A 310 0.11 -15.71 4.20
C SER A 310 -0.76 -15.06 3.12
N ILE A 311 -0.69 -13.74 2.97
CA ILE A 311 -1.50 -13.01 1.98
C ILE A 311 -1.30 -13.54 0.55
N LYS A 312 -0.11 -14.06 0.22
CA LYS A 312 0.19 -14.82 -1.01
C LYS A 312 -0.75 -15.99 -1.26
N ASN A 313 -1.10 -16.71 -0.20
CA ASN A 313 -1.91 -17.93 -0.22
C ASN A 313 -3.40 -17.66 0.12
N ILE A 314 -3.85 -16.40 0.16
CA ILE A 314 -5.27 -16.08 0.29
C ILE A 314 -6.01 -16.29 -1.03
N ASP A 315 -7.23 -16.83 -0.94
CA ASP A 315 -8.13 -16.98 -2.08
C ASP A 315 -9.13 -15.83 -2.14
N VAL A 316 -9.55 -15.41 -3.34
CA VAL A 316 -10.73 -14.54 -3.50
C VAL A 316 -11.96 -15.24 -2.92
N GLY A 317 -12.84 -14.48 -2.25
CA GLY A 317 -13.95 -15.01 -1.47
C GLY A 317 -13.58 -15.48 -0.05
N SER A 318 -12.29 -15.50 0.32
CA SER A 318 -11.88 -15.75 1.71
C SER A 318 -12.47 -14.68 2.63
N LYS A 319 -13.10 -15.11 3.73
CA LYS A 319 -13.57 -14.19 4.78
C LYS A 319 -12.41 -13.84 5.71
N ILE A 320 -12.13 -12.56 5.85
CA ILE A 320 -11.04 -12.00 6.66
C ILE A 320 -11.60 -11.06 7.73
N TYR A 321 -10.77 -10.73 8.72
CA TYR A 321 -11.09 -9.75 9.73
C TYR A 321 -10.67 -8.33 9.31
N VAL A 322 -11.58 -7.37 9.49
CA VAL A 322 -11.43 -5.95 9.15
C VAL A 322 -11.86 -5.06 10.32
N TRP A 323 -11.40 -3.81 10.37
CA TRP A 323 -11.88 -2.80 11.32
C TRP A 323 -13.03 -1.99 10.71
N ASP A 324 -14.16 -2.01 11.40
CA ASP A 324 -15.29 -1.14 11.15
C ASP A 324 -15.15 0.15 11.99
N HIS A 325 -14.86 1.26 11.32
CA HIS A 325 -14.59 2.55 11.96
C HIS A 325 -15.84 3.19 12.59
N THR A 326 -17.04 2.87 12.11
CA THR A 326 -18.32 3.46 12.57
C THR A 326 -18.75 2.84 13.90
N THR A 327 -18.66 1.52 14.02
CA THR A 327 -18.94 0.77 15.26
C THR A 327 -17.73 0.67 16.20
N ASN A 328 -16.53 1.00 15.68
CA ASN A 328 -15.22 0.75 16.30
C ASN A 328 -15.02 -0.72 16.71
N ARG A 329 -15.40 -1.67 15.86
CA ARG A 329 -15.30 -3.13 16.11
C ARG A 329 -14.46 -3.81 15.04
N ILE A 330 -13.98 -5.01 15.37
CA ILE A 330 -13.49 -5.95 14.36
C ILE A 330 -14.72 -6.71 13.83
N VAL A 331 -14.88 -6.77 12.50
CA VAL A 331 -15.94 -7.52 11.82
C VAL A 331 -15.34 -8.44 10.75
N LYS A 332 -16.18 -9.22 10.06
CA LYS A 332 -15.78 -10.17 9.01
C LYS A 332 -16.23 -9.63 7.66
N SER A 333 -15.35 -9.55 6.67
CA SER A 333 -15.69 -9.23 5.28
C SER A 333 -14.97 -10.15 4.28
N MET A 334 -15.36 -10.14 3.00
CA MET A 334 -14.82 -11.02 1.96
C MET A 334 -13.72 -10.34 1.13
N VAL A 335 -12.65 -11.07 0.84
CA VAL A 335 -11.63 -10.67 -0.14
C VAL A 335 -12.26 -10.65 -1.53
N LYS A 336 -12.15 -9.52 -2.24
CA LYS A 336 -12.64 -9.32 -3.62
C LYS A 336 -11.57 -9.58 -4.67
N GLY A 337 -10.32 -9.24 -4.36
CA GLY A 337 -9.17 -9.47 -5.21
C GLY A 337 -7.94 -9.74 -4.34
N LYS A 338 -7.02 -10.55 -4.87
CA LYS A 338 -5.64 -10.64 -4.38
C LYS A 338 -4.74 -10.32 -5.56
N VAL A 339 -3.80 -9.41 -5.33
CA VAL A 339 -2.74 -9.07 -6.27
C VAL A 339 -1.45 -9.67 -5.73
N PHE A 340 -0.62 -10.26 -6.59
CA PHE A 340 0.83 -10.20 -6.36
C PHE A 340 1.28 -8.74 -6.59
N SER A 341 2.53 -8.39 -6.32
CA SER A 341 3.03 -7.00 -6.40
C SER A 341 4.55 -7.02 -6.64
N GLY A 342 5.06 -8.00 -7.37
CA GLY A 342 6.48 -8.19 -7.58
C GLY A 342 7.35 -8.30 -6.32
N LYS A 343 8.61 -7.86 -6.39
CA LYS A 343 9.52 -7.69 -5.25
C LYS A 343 9.83 -6.21 -5.05
N LYS A 344 9.46 -5.64 -3.90
CA LYS A 344 9.75 -4.23 -3.56
C LYS A 344 10.68 -4.14 -2.35
N PRO A 345 11.44 -3.04 -2.18
CA PRO A 345 12.19 -2.76 -0.96
C PRO A 345 11.25 -2.69 0.26
N THR A 346 11.57 -3.45 1.30
CA THR A 346 10.70 -3.66 2.46
C THR A 346 11.42 -3.49 3.79
N TYR A 347 10.61 -3.31 4.84
CA TYR A 347 11.02 -2.99 6.19
C TYR A 347 10.21 -3.84 7.16
N ARG A 348 10.87 -4.34 8.21
CA ARG A 348 10.19 -4.93 9.37
C ARG A 348 9.78 -3.82 10.33
N LEU A 349 8.50 -3.78 10.67
CA LEU A 349 7.96 -3.00 11.78
C LEU A 349 7.67 -3.93 12.95
N GLU A 350 8.20 -3.57 14.13
CA GLU A 350 7.99 -4.28 15.39
C GLU A 350 7.17 -3.40 16.35
N ALA A 351 6.00 -3.86 16.79
CA ALA A 351 5.14 -3.11 17.72
C ALA A 351 4.30 -4.02 18.61
N GLY A 352 4.26 -3.74 19.93
CA GLY A 352 3.45 -4.51 20.88
C GLY A 352 3.70 -6.02 20.87
N GLY A 353 4.93 -6.45 20.55
CA GLY A 353 5.33 -7.84 20.39
C GLY A 353 4.99 -8.50 19.05
N ARG A 354 4.25 -7.83 18.17
CA ARG A 354 3.99 -8.26 16.78
C ARG A 354 5.11 -7.77 15.87
N GLU A 355 5.40 -8.51 14.82
CA GLU A 355 6.24 -8.02 13.71
C GLU A 355 5.48 -8.21 12.40
N ILE A 356 5.59 -7.23 11.50
CA ILE A 356 5.10 -7.30 10.12
C ILE A 356 6.20 -6.76 9.21
N GLU A 357 6.20 -7.20 7.96
CA GLU A 357 7.13 -6.76 6.94
C GLU A 357 6.29 -6.06 5.89
N ALA A 358 6.65 -4.85 5.46
CA ALA A 358 5.86 -4.06 4.52
C ALA A 358 6.76 -3.16 3.65
N THR A 359 6.24 -2.65 2.53
CA THR A 359 6.91 -1.58 1.78
C THR A 359 6.88 -0.29 2.61
N ALA A 360 7.80 0.63 2.32
CA ALA A 360 7.86 1.94 2.98
C ALA A 360 6.51 2.68 2.93
N ASN A 361 5.87 2.65 1.75
CA ASN A 361 4.61 3.33 1.47
C ASN A 361 3.36 2.58 1.96
N HIS A 362 3.47 1.45 2.67
CA HIS A 362 2.29 0.73 3.12
C HIS A 362 1.63 1.35 4.39
N PRO A 363 0.33 1.72 4.35
CA PRO A 363 -0.36 2.40 5.44
C PRO A 363 -0.74 1.50 6.64
N PHE A 364 -0.48 2.01 7.83
CA PHE A 364 -0.90 1.46 9.13
C PHE A 364 -1.80 2.44 9.88
N LEU A 365 -2.80 1.94 10.60
CA LEU A 365 -3.64 2.76 11.48
C LEU A 365 -2.86 3.14 12.74
N THR A 366 -2.83 4.43 13.09
CA THR A 366 -2.06 5.00 14.21
C THR A 366 -2.93 5.82 15.16
N LEU A 367 -2.34 6.23 16.30
CA LEU A 367 -2.98 7.10 17.28
C LEU A 367 -2.09 8.30 17.63
N THR A 368 -2.29 9.43 16.94
CA THR A 368 -1.50 10.65 17.15
C THR A 368 -2.02 11.48 18.32
N HIS A 369 -1.08 12.04 19.09
CA HIS A 369 -1.33 12.92 20.23
C HIS A 369 -1.31 14.39 19.79
N GLN A 370 -2.47 15.04 19.81
CA GLN A 370 -2.61 16.46 19.49
C GLN A 370 -2.22 17.34 20.69
N LYS A 371 -1.43 18.39 20.45
CA LYS A 371 -1.03 19.36 21.50
C LYS A 371 -2.26 20.17 21.97
N ARG A 372 -2.20 20.69 23.20
CA ARG A 372 -3.27 21.48 23.83
C ARG A 372 -3.66 22.69 22.96
N GLN A 373 -4.93 22.76 22.55
CA GLN A 373 -5.57 24.00 22.12
C GLN A 373 -6.07 24.80 23.36
N PRO A 374 -6.14 26.15 23.31
CA PRO A 374 -6.40 26.99 24.48
C PRO A 374 -7.69 26.67 25.25
N HIS A 375 -8.75 26.25 24.56
CA HIS A 375 -10.07 26.04 25.15
C HIS A 375 -10.30 24.62 25.71
N HIS A 376 -9.41 23.66 25.42
CA HIS A 376 -9.57 22.25 25.84
C HIS A 376 -8.73 21.90 27.07
N LYS A 377 -9.40 21.63 28.20
CA LYS A 377 -8.74 21.35 29.50
C LYS A 377 -7.87 20.07 29.51
N LYS A 378 -8.06 19.15 28.55
CA LYS A 378 -7.32 17.88 28.39
C LYS A 378 -6.84 17.72 26.95
N ALA A 379 -5.70 17.03 26.75
CA ALA A 379 -5.23 16.62 25.43
C ALA A 379 -6.14 15.53 24.83
N PHE A 380 -6.11 15.39 23.50
CA PHE A 380 -6.93 14.41 22.77
C PHE A 380 -6.08 13.60 21.78
N PHE A 381 -6.63 12.44 21.41
CA PHE A 381 -6.00 11.47 20.53
C PHE A 381 -6.93 11.15 19.36
N GLN A 382 -6.37 11.00 18.17
CA GLN A 382 -7.12 10.78 16.93
C GLN A 382 -6.53 9.62 16.13
N HIS A 383 -7.40 8.88 15.43
CA HIS A 383 -7.00 7.84 14.49
C HIS A 383 -6.47 8.49 13.21
N GLU A 384 -5.37 7.98 12.67
CA GLU A 384 -4.69 8.54 11.51
C GLU A 384 -3.94 7.41 10.79
N TRP A 385 -3.96 7.35 9.46
CA TRP A 385 -3.16 6.37 8.72
C TRP A 385 -1.81 6.97 8.34
N LYS A 386 -0.75 6.19 8.52
CA LYS A 386 0.63 6.58 8.15
C LYS A 386 1.29 5.42 7.45
N SER A 387 2.00 5.67 6.35
CA SER A 387 2.84 4.63 5.78
C SER A 387 4.00 4.29 6.71
N LEU A 388 4.52 3.06 6.61
CA LEU A 388 5.59 2.54 7.44
C LEU A 388 6.75 3.54 7.60
N SER A 389 7.12 4.26 6.54
CA SER A 389 8.21 5.23 6.56
C SER A 389 7.94 6.51 7.36
N TYR A 390 6.68 6.98 7.50
CA TYR A 390 6.33 8.10 8.41
C TYR A 390 6.03 7.61 9.84
N LEU A 391 6.40 6.35 10.15
CA LEU A 391 6.43 5.80 11.50
C LEU A 391 7.88 5.77 12.02
N LYS A 392 8.02 5.88 13.33
CA LYS A 392 9.30 5.76 14.05
C LYS A 392 9.11 5.02 15.36
N GLU A 393 10.21 4.61 15.95
CA GLU A 393 10.25 4.10 17.32
C GLU A 393 9.65 5.15 18.28
N GLY A 394 8.70 4.73 19.12
CA GLY A 394 7.94 5.60 20.01
C GLY A 394 6.49 5.91 19.54
N ASP A 395 6.19 5.86 18.24
CA ASP A 395 4.83 6.14 17.74
C ASP A 395 3.84 5.01 18.08
N LEU A 396 2.54 5.32 18.12
CA LEU A 396 1.47 4.38 18.46
C LEU A 396 0.77 3.82 17.22
N VAL A 397 0.86 2.50 16.99
CA VAL A 397 0.16 1.77 15.92
C VAL A 397 -0.98 0.91 16.48
N ALA A 398 -2.06 0.76 15.72
CA ALA A 398 -3.25 0.01 16.08
C ALA A 398 -3.00 -1.50 16.00
N ILE A 399 -3.48 -2.22 17.02
CA ILE A 399 -3.34 -3.67 17.13
C ILE A 399 -4.66 -4.34 17.52
N ALA A 400 -4.89 -5.51 16.92
CA ALA A 400 -5.90 -6.46 17.37
C ALA A 400 -5.43 -7.07 18.70
N LYS A 401 -6.14 -6.76 19.78
CA LYS A 401 -5.92 -7.33 21.13
C LYS A 401 -6.43 -8.77 21.24
N GLN A 402 -7.58 -9.04 20.61
CA GLN A 402 -8.20 -10.35 20.42
C GLN A 402 -9.04 -10.29 19.13
N LEU A 403 -9.45 -11.45 18.59
CA LEU A 403 -10.37 -11.53 17.47
C LEU A 403 -11.78 -12.01 17.91
N PRO A 404 -12.85 -11.62 17.20
CA PRO A 404 -14.18 -12.20 17.38
C PRO A 404 -14.21 -13.60 16.72
N ILE A 405 -13.69 -14.57 17.46
CA ILE A 405 -13.75 -16.00 17.13
C ILE A 405 -15.00 -16.60 17.76
N GLU A 406 -15.92 -17.04 16.89
CA GLU A 406 -17.15 -17.76 17.20
C GLU A 406 -16.96 -19.24 16.85
N GLY A 407 -15.79 -19.77 17.26
CA GLY A 407 -15.27 -21.06 16.85
C GLY A 407 -16.09 -22.25 17.34
N GLN A 408 -16.00 -23.36 16.60
CA GLN A 408 -16.64 -24.64 16.93
C GLN A 408 -15.58 -25.72 17.11
N PRO A 409 -15.84 -26.79 17.89
CA PRO A 409 -14.96 -27.96 17.96
C PRO A 409 -14.61 -28.48 16.56
N PHE A 410 -13.34 -28.79 16.32
CA PHE A 410 -12.89 -29.31 15.04
C PHE A 410 -13.26 -30.79 14.93
N LYS A 411 -13.97 -31.17 13.87
CA LYS A 411 -14.35 -32.57 13.60
C LYS A 411 -13.12 -33.35 13.13
N LEU A 412 -12.78 -34.41 13.85
CA LEU A 412 -11.60 -35.22 13.58
C LEU A 412 -11.88 -36.16 12.39
N PRO A 413 -10.89 -36.39 11.50
CA PRO A 413 -11.10 -37.22 10.32
C PRO A 413 -11.21 -38.70 10.69
N PRO A 414 -11.96 -39.51 9.90
CA PRO A 414 -11.91 -40.95 10.02
C PRO A 414 -10.52 -41.48 9.64
N ILE A 415 -10.11 -42.59 10.25
CA ILE A 415 -8.81 -43.23 10.02
C ILE A 415 -9.04 -44.53 9.26
N GLU A 416 -8.95 -44.46 7.93
CA GLU A 416 -8.88 -45.65 7.09
C GLU A 416 -7.57 -46.40 7.38
N HIS A 417 -7.70 -47.67 7.77
CA HIS A 417 -6.55 -48.53 8.03
C HIS A 417 -6.83 -49.93 7.45
N THR A 418 -6.04 -50.31 6.44
CA THR A 418 -6.19 -51.61 5.79
C THR A 418 -5.69 -52.72 6.71
N HIS A 419 -6.58 -53.61 7.12
CA HIS A 419 -6.17 -54.82 7.86
C HIS A 419 -5.30 -55.76 7.00
N ASN A 420 -5.37 -55.69 5.68
CA ASN A 420 -4.55 -56.50 4.79
C ASN A 420 -3.18 -55.84 4.55
N VAL A 421 -2.09 -56.54 4.89
CA VAL A 421 -0.71 -56.08 4.73
C VAL A 421 0.04 -57.02 3.79
N ASN A 422 0.65 -56.47 2.75
CA ASN A 422 1.54 -57.22 1.85
C ASN A 422 2.93 -57.34 2.47
N SER A 423 3.42 -58.57 2.58
CA SER A 423 4.72 -58.93 3.16
C SER A 423 5.50 -59.84 2.19
N ARG A 424 6.77 -60.10 2.49
CA ARG A 424 7.64 -60.97 1.69
C ARG A 424 8.47 -61.88 2.60
N ASN A 425 8.56 -63.15 2.24
CA ASN A 425 9.46 -64.13 2.84
C ASN A 425 10.33 -64.78 1.75
N GLN A 426 11.12 -65.78 2.12
CA GLN A 426 12.00 -66.54 1.21
C GLN A 426 11.27 -67.32 0.10
N TYR A 427 9.94 -67.46 0.17
CA TYR A 427 9.10 -68.18 -0.80
C TYR A 427 8.28 -67.25 -1.70
N GLY A 428 8.23 -65.94 -1.42
CA GLY A 428 7.53 -64.95 -2.25
C GLY A 428 6.86 -63.83 -1.46
N THR A 429 6.02 -63.05 -2.17
CA THR A 429 5.14 -62.03 -1.58
C THR A 429 3.78 -62.62 -1.21
N PHE A 430 3.26 -62.28 -0.04
CA PHE A 430 1.98 -62.76 0.47
C PHE A 430 1.20 -61.65 1.18
N THR A 431 -0.13 -61.73 1.20
CA THR A 431 -1.00 -60.79 1.91
C THR A 431 -1.47 -61.42 3.22
N MET A 432 -1.32 -60.71 4.33
CA MET A 432 -1.72 -61.17 5.66
C MET A 432 -2.79 -60.25 6.24
N ASN A 433 -3.89 -60.82 6.76
CA ASN A 433 -4.87 -60.04 7.51
C ASN A 433 -4.41 -59.85 8.97
N THR A 434 -4.27 -58.60 9.36
CA THR A 434 -3.73 -58.15 10.64
C THR A 434 -4.80 -57.60 11.59
N LYS A 435 -6.11 -57.79 11.31
CA LYS A 435 -7.20 -57.25 12.16
C LYS A 435 -7.02 -57.64 13.64
N HIS A 436 -6.67 -58.90 13.88
CA HIS A 436 -6.41 -59.48 15.20
C HIS A 436 -5.19 -58.87 15.95
N LEU A 437 -4.38 -58.03 15.31
CA LEU A 437 -3.25 -57.32 15.92
C LEU A 437 -3.60 -55.87 16.33
N PHE A 438 -4.79 -55.38 15.98
CA PHE A 438 -5.28 -54.08 16.42
C PHE A 438 -6.10 -54.26 17.71
N ASN A 439 -5.83 -53.42 18.70
CA ASN A 439 -6.54 -53.45 19.97
C ASN A 439 -7.92 -52.80 19.78
N GLU A 440 -8.99 -53.60 19.61
CA GLU A 440 -10.32 -53.13 19.16
C GLU A 440 -11.02 -52.16 20.13
N ASN A 441 -10.50 -51.98 21.34
CA ASN A 441 -11.08 -51.14 22.40
C ASN A 441 -10.75 -49.63 22.30
N ILE A 442 -10.05 -49.15 21.27
CA ILE A 442 -9.67 -47.73 21.14
C ILE A 442 -10.86 -46.88 20.69
N THR A 443 -11.30 -45.96 21.53
CA THR A 443 -12.30 -44.93 21.19
C THR A 443 -11.67 -43.88 20.28
N LEU A 444 -12.27 -43.65 19.10
CA LEU A 444 -11.94 -42.51 18.26
C LEU A 444 -12.87 -41.32 18.57
N LEU A 445 -12.27 -40.21 18.98
CA LEU A 445 -12.95 -38.93 19.19
C LEU A 445 -13.54 -38.43 17.86
N LYS A 446 -14.80 -37.96 17.89
CA LYS A 446 -15.46 -37.36 16.72
C LYS A 446 -15.07 -35.89 16.52
N GLU A 447 -14.71 -35.21 17.60
CA GLU A 447 -14.35 -33.79 17.61
C GLU A 447 -13.36 -33.50 18.73
N THR A 448 -12.67 -32.35 18.64
CA THR A 448 -11.72 -31.88 19.65
C THR A 448 -12.40 -31.52 20.96
N THR A 449 -11.74 -31.84 22.08
CA THR A 449 -12.10 -31.38 23.42
C THR A 449 -10.93 -30.62 24.05
N GLU A 450 -11.15 -29.94 25.17
CA GLU A 450 -10.08 -29.23 25.90
C GLU A 450 -8.99 -30.20 26.42
N ASP A 451 -9.37 -31.40 26.85
CA ASP A 451 -8.43 -32.48 27.20
C ASP A 451 -7.58 -32.92 26.00
N PHE A 452 -8.19 -33.08 24.83
CA PHE A 452 -7.49 -33.43 23.60
C PHE A 452 -6.53 -32.32 23.16
N MET A 453 -6.98 -31.07 23.15
CA MET A 453 -6.15 -29.93 22.75
C MET A 453 -4.99 -29.71 23.71
N TRP A 454 -5.18 -29.93 25.02
CA TRP A 454 -4.12 -29.92 26.01
C TRP A 454 -3.07 -31.03 25.75
N LEU A 455 -3.51 -32.25 25.45
CA LEU A 455 -2.60 -33.34 25.05
C LEU A 455 -1.82 -32.99 23.76
N MET A 456 -2.44 -32.32 22.79
CA MET A 456 -1.75 -31.82 21.60
C MET A 456 -0.74 -30.70 21.93
N GLY A 457 -1.00 -29.89 22.97
CA GLY A 457 -0.03 -28.93 23.49
C GLY A 457 1.24 -29.59 24.04
N LEU A 458 1.10 -30.64 24.87
CA LEU A 458 2.24 -31.44 25.35
C LEU A 458 2.98 -32.11 24.19
N LEU A 459 2.24 -32.59 23.17
CA LEU A 459 2.82 -33.16 21.96
C LEU A 459 3.64 -32.12 21.16
N LEU A 460 3.25 -30.84 21.17
CA LEU A 460 4.00 -29.76 20.53
C LEU A 460 5.33 -29.45 21.24
N GLY A 461 5.34 -29.41 22.57
CA GLY A 461 6.56 -29.28 23.37
C GLY A 461 7.41 -30.56 23.36
N ASP A 462 7.33 -31.32 24.45
CA ASP A 462 8.19 -32.48 24.74
C ASP A 462 7.78 -33.81 24.05
N GLY A 463 6.78 -33.78 23.15
CA GLY A 463 6.35 -34.95 22.39
C GLY A 463 7.17 -35.30 21.14
N HIS A 464 7.09 -36.56 20.69
CA HIS A 464 7.56 -37.02 19.38
C HIS A 464 6.78 -38.25 18.90
N ILE A 465 6.24 -38.18 17.67
CA ILE A 465 5.66 -39.32 16.96
C ILE A 465 6.78 -40.06 16.20
N ASP A 466 7.13 -41.24 16.68
CA ASP A 466 8.06 -42.16 16.00
C ASP A 466 7.27 -42.94 14.94
N THR A 467 7.35 -42.48 13.70
CA THR A 467 6.64 -43.07 12.55
C THR A 467 7.22 -44.41 12.11
N LYS A 468 8.47 -44.72 12.45
CA LYS A 468 9.12 -46.01 12.14
C LYS A 468 8.56 -47.12 13.01
N HIS A 469 8.36 -46.86 14.31
CA HIS A 469 7.84 -47.82 15.28
C HIS A 469 6.37 -47.57 15.65
N ASN A 470 5.72 -46.59 15.02
CA ASN A 470 4.29 -46.27 15.13
C ASN A 470 3.82 -45.98 16.58
N LYS A 471 4.62 -45.22 17.34
CA LYS A 471 4.39 -44.87 18.75
C LYS A 471 4.54 -43.37 18.99
N ILE A 472 3.82 -42.84 19.98
CA ILE A 472 3.99 -41.46 20.47
C ILE A 472 4.75 -41.52 21.78
N ASN A 473 5.75 -40.67 21.95
CA ASN A 473 6.57 -40.57 23.16
C ASN A 473 6.43 -39.12 23.66
N ILE A 474 6.21 -38.90 24.95
CA ILE A 474 6.19 -37.56 25.56
C ILE A 474 7.20 -37.58 26.72
N ALA A 475 8.19 -36.69 26.69
CA ALA A 475 9.15 -36.57 27.79
C ALA A 475 8.50 -35.83 28.96
N ILE A 476 8.46 -36.47 30.13
CA ILE A 476 7.90 -35.91 31.37
C ILE A 476 8.75 -36.45 32.53
N PRO A 477 9.39 -35.61 33.36
CA PRO A 477 10.12 -36.05 34.54
C PRO A 477 9.22 -36.79 35.53
N GLU A 478 9.70 -37.88 36.14
CA GLU A 478 8.94 -38.63 37.17
C GLU A 478 8.69 -37.81 38.46
N GLN A 479 9.37 -36.68 38.61
CA GLN A 479 9.19 -35.74 39.73
C GLN A 479 7.93 -34.85 39.58
N GLU A 480 7.25 -34.87 38.42
CA GLU A 480 5.98 -34.16 38.21
C GLU A 480 4.77 -35.13 38.19
N SER A 481 3.68 -34.78 38.90
CA SER A 481 2.37 -35.46 38.82
C SER A 481 1.68 -35.35 37.45
N LEU A 482 2.36 -34.72 36.49
CA LEU A 482 1.96 -34.60 35.10
C LEU A 482 1.93 -35.96 34.38
N GLN A 483 2.76 -36.94 34.78
CA GLN A 483 2.74 -38.28 34.17
C GLN A 483 1.38 -38.97 34.35
N GLU A 484 0.86 -38.98 35.58
CA GLU A 484 -0.43 -39.59 35.94
C GLU A 484 -1.58 -38.86 35.23
N THR A 485 -1.54 -37.53 35.25
CA THR A 485 -2.49 -36.66 34.52
C THR A 485 -2.56 -36.99 33.02
N VAL A 486 -1.43 -37.30 32.38
CA VAL A 486 -1.39 -37.68 30.96
C VAL A 486 -1.92 -39.09 30.73
N ILE A 487 -1.64 -40.05 31.63
CA ILE A 487 -2.18 -41.40 31.56
C ILE A 487 -3.72 -41.37 31.67
N ASP A 488 -4.25 -40.62 32.65
CA ASP A 488 -5.69 -40.44 32.85
C ASP A 488 -6.36 -39.75 31.66
N VAL A 489 -5.73 -38.71 31.09
CA VAL A 489 -6.24 -38.03 29.89
C VAL A 489 -6.26 -38.95 28.67
N VAL A 490 -5.21 -39.75 28.44
CA VAL A 490 -5.17 -40.70 27.31
C VAL A 490 -6.20 -41.82 27.50
N TYR A 491 -6.37 -42.33 28.73
CA TYR A 491 -7.39 -43.31 29.04
C TYR A 491 -8.81 -42.74 28.85
N LYS A 492 -9.09 -41.55 29.39
CA LYS A 492 -10.38 -40.85 29.25
C LYS A 492 -10.75 -40.54 27.80
N LEU A 493 -9.78 -40.12 26.98
CA LEU A 493 -10.01 -39.72 25.58
C LEU A 493 -10.16 -40.91 24.62
N PHE A 494 -9.38 -41.98 24.84
CA PHE A 494 -9.20 -43.05 23.85
C PHE A 494 -9.48 -44.46 24.37
N ASN A 495 -9.87 -44.62 25.64
CA ASN A 495 -10.01 -45.92 26.32
C ASN A 495 -8.75 -46.79 26.20
N TYR A 496 -7.57 -46.15 26.24
CA TYR A 496 -6.27 -46.78 26.00
C TYR A 496 -5.35 -46.68 27.22
N SER A 497 -5.07 -47.81 27.86
CA SER A 497 -4.17 -47.88 29.02
C SER A 497 -2.70 -47.87 28.61
N ILE A 498 -1.88 -47.02 29.24
CA ILE A 498 -0.44 -46.93 28.99
C ILE A 498 0.30 -47.85 29.97
N THR A 499 1.03 -48.85 29.45
CA THR A 499 1.70 -49.87 30.28
C THR A 499 3.20 -49.62 30.54
N TYR A 500 3.76 -48.51 30.06
CA TYR A 500 5.21 -48.33 29.97
C TYR A 500 5.72 -47.10 30.72
N LYS A 501 6.27 -47.31 31.93
CA LYS A 501 7.17 -46.36 32.58
C LYS A 501 8.62 -46.65 32.14
N LYS A 502 9.24 -45.65 31.50
CA LYS A 502 10.65 -45.32 31.73
C LYS A 502 10.66 -43.97 32.42
N ASP A 503 11.58 -43.77 33.35
CA ASP A 503 11.66 -42.72 34.39
C ASP A 503 11.60 -41.26 33.90
N ARG A 504 11.53 -41.03 32.58
CA ARG A 504 11.41 -39.72 31.91
C ARG A 504 10.45 -39.69 30.71
N TYR A 505 9.73 -40.76 30.39
CA TYR A 505 8.90 -40.85 29.18
C TYR A 505 7.58 -41.61 29.38
N VAL A 506 6.48 -40.98 28.98
CA VAL A 506 5.18 -41.62 28.74
C VAL A 506 5.13 -42.06 27.27
N ILE A 507 4.83 -43.34 26.99
CA ILE A 507 4.84 -43.91 25.62
C ILE A 507 3.49 -44.53 25.26
N ILE A 508 2.79 -43.93 24.30
CA ILE A 508 1.54 -44.43 23.72
C ILE A 508 1.90 -45.31 22.51
N ASN A 509 1.86 -46.63 22.70
CA ASN A 509 2.21 -47.61 21.67
C ASN A 509 1.00 -47.94 20.77
N SER A 510 0.44 -46.93 20.10
CA SER A 510 -0.73 -47.07 19.24
C SER A 510 -0.50 -46.46 17.86
N LYS A 511 -0.42 -47.34 16.85
CA LYS A 511 -0.33 -46.94 15.44
C LYS A 511 -1.51 -46.06 15.01
N LEU A 512 -2.72 -46.39 15.49
CA LEU A 512 -3.95 -45.66 15.15
C LEU A 512 -3.88 -44.20 15.62
N LEU A 513 -3.44 -43.98 16.86
CA LEU A 513 -3.29 -42.62 17.43
C LEU A 513 -2.08 -41.89 16.82
N ALA A 514 -0.96 -42.58 16.56
CA ALA A 514 0.20 -42.01 15.88
C ALA A 514 -0.14 -41.53 14.46
N MET A 515 -0.93 -42.32 13.71
CA MET A 515 -1.47 -41.92 12.42
C MET A 515 -2.41 -40.71 12.53
N LEU A 516 -3.39 -40.75 13.45
CA LEU A 516 -4.34 -39.64 13.66
C LEU A 516 -3.63 -38.33 13.95
N PHE A 517 -2.72 -38.31 14.93
CA PHE A 517 -2.05 -37.09 15.38
C PHE A 517 -1.14 -36.52 14.27
N SER A 518 -0.53 -37.39 13.46
CA SER A 518 0.22 -36.97 12.27
C SER A 518 -0.70 -36.44 11.16
N GLN A 519 -1.85 -37.08 10.91
CA GLN A 519 -2.82 -36.73 9.87
C GLN A 519 -3.48 -35.36 10.10
N ILE A 520 -3.77 -35.00 11.36
CA ILE A 520 -4.34 -33.68 11.71
C ILE A 520 -3.28 -32.58 11.85
N GLY A 521 -1.99 -32.90 11.71
CA GLY A 521 -0.89 -31.94 11.60
C GLY A 521 0.05 -31.79 12.82
N PHE A 522 -0.07 -32.60 13.87
CA PHE A 522 0.84 -32.58 15.04
C PHE A 522 2.05 -33.52 14.89
N GLY A 523 2.41 -33.89 13.66
CA GLY A 523 3.63 -34.64 13.34
C GLY A 523 4.91 -33.78 13.34
N GLY A 524 6.03 -34.44 13.09
CA GLY A 524 7.33 -33.79 12.86
C GLY A 524 8.36 -33.93 14.00
N THR A 525 9.41 -33.13 13.89
CA THR A 525 10.56 -33.09 14.81
C THR A 525 10.56 -31.80 15.62
N ALA A 526 11.38 -31.69 16.66
CA ALA A 526 11.53 -30.46 17.45
C ALA A 526 11.70 -29.20 16.56
N ASN A 527 12.46 -29.30 15.46
CA ASN A 527 12.70 -28.20 14.50
C ASN A 527 11.61 -28.00 13.44
N THR A 528 10.66 -28.92 13.28
CA THR A 528 9.70 -28.92 12.14
C THR A 528 8.23 -29.00 12.51
N LYS A 529 7.88 -29.24 13.78
CA LYS A 529 6.50 -29.06 14.29
C LYS A 529 5.99 -27.64 14.02
N ARG A 530 4.68 -27.51 13.77
CA ARG A 530 3.93 -26.26 13.59
C ARG A 530 2.57 -26.38 14.27
N ILE A 531 1.86 -25.28 14.52
CA ILE A 531 0.46 -25.34 14.94
C ILE A 531 -0.43 -25.40 13.68
N PRO A 532 -1.31 -26.41 13.51
CA PRO A 532 -2.20 -26.49 12.37
C PRO A 532 -3.17 -25.30 12.28
N ASN A 533 -3.39 -24.76 11.08
CA ASN A 533 -4.24 -23.59 10.83
C ASN A 533 -5.66 -23.69 11.42
N TRP A 534 -6.25 -24.89 11.44
CA TRP A 534 -7.60 -25.11 11.99
C TRP A 534 -7.70 -24.87 13.51
N VAL A 535 -6.58 -24.91 14.23
CA VAL A 535 -6.53 -24.62 15.69
C VAL A 535 -6.90 -23.16 15.98
N PHE A 536 -6.57 -22.24 15.08
CA PHE A 536 -6.82 -20.80 15.26
C PHE A 536 -8.31 -20.42 15.20
N THR A 537 -9.17 -21.35 14.80
CA THR A 537 -10.63 -21.17 14.64
C THR A 537 -11.46 -22.02 15.60
N LEU A 538 -10.81 -22.65 16.58
CA LEU A 538 -11.45 -23.36 17.69
C LEU A 538 -12.08 -22.38 18.71
N PRO A 539 -12.92 -22.87 19.64
CA PRO A 539 -13.36 -22.09 20.81
C PRO A 539 -12.16 -21.57 21.62
N LYS A 540 -12.30 -20.39 22.25
CA LYS A 540 -11.19 -19.77 23.01
C LYS A 540 -10.60 -20.68 24.10
N THR A 541 -11.43 -21.50 24.75
CA THR A 541 -10.99 -22.44 25.80
C THR A 541 -10.12 -23.57 25.23
N HIS A 542 -10.44 -24.08 24.04
CA HIS A 542 -9.68 -25.13 23.35
C HIS A 542 -8.31 -24.63 22.92
N ILE A 543 -8.23 -23.37 22.45
CA ILE A 543 -6.98 -22.69 22.17
C ILE A 543 -6.16 -22.50 23.45
N GLN A 544 -6.77 -22.02 24.53
CA GLN A 544 -6.12 -21.85 25.84
C GLN A 544 -5.61 -23.19 26.40
N ALA A 545 -6.35 -24.29 26.20
CA ALA A 545 -5.95 -25.63 26.61
C ALA A 545 -4.69 -26.12 25.86
N LEU A 546 -4.57 -25.89 24.55
CA LEU A 546 -3.34 -26.21 23.79
C LEU A 546 -2.15 -25.37 24.24
N ILE A 547 -2.35 -24.06 24.48
CA ILE A 547 -1.28 -23.19 24.99
C ILE A 547 -0.86 -23.66 26.40
N ALA A 548 -1.79 -24.11 27.23
CA ALA A 548 -1.50 -24.68 28.55
C ALA A 548 -0.77 -26.03 28.47
N GLY A 549 -1.12 -26.91 27.53
CA GLY A 549 -0.41 -28.16 27.31
C GLY A 549 1.06 -27.93 26.90
N TYR A 550 1.31 -26.96 26.01
CA TYR A 550 2.70 -26.57 25.70
C TYR A 550 3.39 -26.07 26.97
N PHE A 551 2.73 -25.21 27.76
CA PHE A 551 3.30 -24.65 28.98
C PHE A 551 3.61 -25.70 30.06
N ASP A 552 2.75 -26.72 30.19
CA ASP A 552 2.96 -27.84 31.11
C ASP A 552 4.14 -28.72 30.70
N SER A 553 4.57 -28.71 29.43
CA SER A 553 5.87 -29.20 28.96
C SER A 553 6.98 -28.11 29.03
N ASP A 554 7.43 -27.57 27.90
CA ASP A 554 8.56 -26.63 27.74
C ASP A 554 8.25 -25.16 28.15
N GLY A 555 7.35 -24.98 29.14
CA GLY A 555 6.94 -23.68 29.69
C GLY A 555 7.42 -23.42 31.12
N HIS A 556 7.66 -22.15 31.42
CA HIS A 556 8.15 -21.69 32.72
C HIS A 556 7.47 -20.39 33.17
N ALA A 557 7.01 -20.34 34.42
CA ALA A 557 6.42 -19.15 35.02
C ALA A 557 7.51 -18.15 35.44
N HIS A 558 7.70 -17.08 34.67
CA HIS A 558 8.64 -16.00 34.96
C HIS A 558 7.94 -14.83 35.69
N LYS A 559 8.69 -14.04 36.47
CA LYS A 559 8.22 -12.99 37.40
C LYS A 559 7.07 -12.10 36.90
N ASN A 560 7.01 -11.82 35.59
CA ASN A 560 6.00 -10.95 34.97
C ASN A 560 5.25 -11.59 33.78
N ALA A 561 5.51 -12.87 33.44
CA ALA A 561 4.98 -13.52 32.23
C ALA A 561 5.08 -15.06 32.26
N LEU A 562 4.23 -15.74 31.49
CA LEU A 562 4.44 -17.13 31.08
C LEU A 562 5.53 -17.16 30.00
N ALA A 563 6.64 -17.84 30.24
CA ALA A 563 7.73 -17.97 29.29
C ALA A 563 7.68 -19.31 28.56
N PHE A 564 7.84 -19.27 27.24
CA PHE A 564 7.88 -20.44 26.36
C PHE A 564 9.21 -20.40 25.62
N THR A 565 9.97 -21.49 25.68
CA THR A 565 11.25 -21.62 24.98
C THR A 565 11.07 -22.55 23.78
N SER A 566 11.93 -22.44 22.77
CA SER A 566 12.11 -23.48 21.75
C SER A 566 13.35 -23.20 20.90
N ILE A 567 13.92 -24.21 20.26
CA ILE A 567 14.82 -24.03 19.11
C ILE A 567 14.03 -23.65 17.84
N ASN A 568 12.74 -23.98 17.78
CA ASN A 568 11.87 -23.77 16.63
C ASN A 568 11.19 -22.39 16.66
N LYS A 569 11.86 -21.39 16.09
CA LYS A 569 11.32 -20.02 15.98
C LYS A 569 9.96 -19.96 15.24
N PRO A 570 9.70 -20.71 14.15
CA PRO A 570 8.38 -20.78 13.52
C PRO A 570 7.25 -21.23 14.47
N LEU A 571 7.47 -22.26 15.28
CA LEU A 571 6.47 -22.75 16.24
C LEU A 571 6.15 -21.71 17.33
N LEU A 572 7.16 -20.96 17.79
CA LEU A 572 6.94 -19.81 18.69
C LEU A 572 6.21 -18.65 18.00
N ASN A 573 6.34 -18.48 16.68
CA ASN A 573 5.55 -17.50 15.94
C ASN A 573 4.08 -17.93 15.80
N ASP A 574 3.82 -19.21 15.50
CA ASP A 574 2.45 -19.76 15.50
C ASP A 574 1.80 -19.55 16.87
N LEU A 575 2.53 -19.87 17.95
CA LEU A 575 2.08 -19.69 19.32
C LEU A 575 1.82 -18.22 19.67
N ARG A 576 2.65 -17.29 19.16
CA ARG A 576 2.43 -15.83 19.30
C ARG A 576 1.16 -15.36 18.58
N LEU A 577 0.95 -15.79 17.34
CA LEU A 577 -0.25 -15.46 16.57
C LEU A 577 -1.51 -16.04 17.25
N LEU A 578 -1.43 -17.28 17.73
CA LEU A 578 -2.53 -17.98 18.39
C LEU A 578 -2.89 -17.33 19.74
N ALA A 579 -1.88 -17.00 20.56
CA ALA A 579 -2.09 -16.29 21.81
C ALA A 579 -2.69 -14.88 21.59
N THR A 580 -2.35 -14.23 20.46
CA THR A 580 -2.93 -12.95 20.04
C THR A 580 -4.42 -13.06 19.70
N THR A 581 -4.90 -14.17 19.12
CA THR A 581 -6.34 -14.27 18.76
C THR A 581 -7.25 -14.33 19.98
N VAL A 582 -6.80 -14.96 21.08
CA VAL A 582 -7.60 -15.17 22.29
C VAL A 582 -7.43 -14.10 23.38
N GLY A 583 -6.50 -13.16 23.24
CA GLY A 583 -6.40 -12.00 24.13
C GLY A 583 -5.14 -11.88 25.00
N PHE A 584 -4.10 -12.70 24.79
CA PHE A 584 -2.85 -12.54 25.53
C PHE A 584 -2.05 -11.33 25.07
N GLY A 585 -1.36 -10.70 26.02
CA GLY A 585 -0.22 -9.86 25.72
C GLY A 585 0.95 -10.71 25.23
N VAL A 586 1.63 -10.31 24.16
CA VAL A 586 2.76 -11.05 23.58
C VAL A 586 4.04 -10.21 23.61
N SER A 587 5.20 -10.86 23.63
CA SER A 587 6.50 -10.22 23.37
C SER A 587 6.96 -10.50 21.94
N GLN A 588 8.01 -9.80 21.50
CA GLN A 588 8.81 -10.29 20.38
C GLN A 588 9.46 -11.64 20.71
N ILE A 589 9.91 -12.34 19.67
CA ILE A 589 10.66 -13.59 19.79
C ILE A 589 12.15 -13.27 19.89
N PHE A 590 12.73 -13.38 21.08
CA PHE A 590 14.13 -13.02 21.34
C PHE A 590 15.02 -14.26 21.55
N SER A 591 16.31 -14.13 21.24
CA SER A 591 17.31 -15.16 21.53
C SER A 591 17.54 -15.25 23.04
N HIS A 592 17.55 -16.47 23.57
CA HIS A 592 17.76 -16.77 24.98
C HIS A 592 19.04 -17.58 25.23
N GLY A 593 19.25 -18.64 24.43
CA GLY A 593 20.50 -19.39 24.40
C GLY A 593 21.37 -18.96 23.21
N LYS A 594 22.69 -18.89 23.42
CA LYS A 594 23.71 -18.80 22.37
C LYS A 594 24.50 -20.09 22.29
N LYS A 595 24.88 -20.49 21.07
CA LYS A 595 25.71 -21.67 20.79
C LYS A 595 27.02 -21.64 21.57
N ARG A 596 27.23 -22.63 22.43
CA ARG A 596 28.47 -22.79 23.23
C ARG A 596 28.79 -24.26 23.47
N LYS A 597 30.07 -24.61 23.52
CA LYS A 597 30.50 -25.84 24.21
C LYS A 597 30.21 -25.67 25.70
N THR A 598 29.60 -26.68 26.32
CA THR A 598 29.27 -26.69 27.74
C THR A 598 29.21 -28.14 28.21
N THR A 599 29.98 -28.49 29.23
CA THR A 599 29.95 -29.83 29.79
C THR A 599 28.70 -29.98 30.66
N ILE A 600 27.85 -30.96 30.34
CA ILE A 600 26.61 -31.28 31.07
C ILE A 600 26.73 -32.70 31.58
N LEU A 601 26.65 -32.90 32.90
CA LEU A 601 26.80 -34.21 33.55
C LEU A 601 28.08 -34.97 33.12
N GLY A 602 29.19 -34.24 32.93
CA GLY A 602 30.47 -34.80 32.47
C GLY A 602 30.60 -35.03 30.96
N VAL A 603 29.55 -34.78 30.17
CA VAL A 603 29.57 -34.91 28.70
C VAL A 603 29.70 -33.55 28.04
N ASP A 604 30.64 -33.41 27.10
CA ASP A 604 30.82 -32.17 26.32
C ASP A 604 29.69 -31.99 25.30
N CYS A 605 28.75 -31.11 25.64
CA CYS A 605 27.58 -30.81 24.84
C CYS A 605 27.74 -29.51 24.06
N ASN A 606 27.26 -29.48 22.82
CA ASN A 606 27.06 -28.25 22.07
C ASN A 606 25.65 -27.73 22.36
N ALA A 607 25.53 -26.70 23.20
CA ALA A 607 24.27 -25.97 23.33
C ALA A 607 23.93 -25.33 21.97
N GLN A 608 22.65 -25.38 21.57
CA GLN A 608 22.16 -24.73 20.35
C GLN A 608 21.61 -23.33 20.68
N ASP A 609 21.48 -22.49 19.65
CA ASP A 609 20.77 -21.22 19.77
C ASP A 609 19.28 -21.47 20.01
N SER A 610 18.72 -20.83 21.03
CA SER A 610 17.31 -21.02 21.41
C SER A 610 16.58 -19.69 21.54
N TRP A 611 15.28 -19.74 21.26
CA TRP A 611 14.37 -18.60 21.18
C TRP A 611 13.36 -18.64 22.33
N ARG A 612 12.83 -17.48 22.73
CA ARG A 612 11.82 -17.36 23.77
C ARG A 612 10.76 -16.32 23.44
N ILE A 613 9.53 -16.58 23.86
CA ILE A 613 8.43 -15.60 23.95
C ILE A 613 7.88 -15.53 25.37
N HIS A 614 7.27 -14.39 25.70
CA HIS A 614 6.60 -14.12 26.97
C HIS A 614 5.12 -13.77 26.75
N LEU A 615 4.20 -14.63 27.22
CA LEU A 615 2.77 -14.33 27.28
C LEU A 615 2.42 -13.62 28.60
N ASN A 616 1.60 -12.58 28.51
CA ASN A 616 1.30 -11.65 29.60
C ASN A 616 -0.15 -11.12 29.51
N GLY A 617 -0.52 -10.17 30.38
CA GLY A 617 -1.87 -9.62 30.46
C GLY A 617 -2.83 -10.43 31.35
N PRO A 618 -4.13 -10.08 31.39
CA PRO A 618 -5.05 -10.57 32.41
C PRO A 618 -5.26 -12.10 32.43
N LEU A 619 -5.26 -12.73 31.25
CA LEU A 619 -5.53 -14.17 31.07
C LEU A 619 -4.46 -15.09 31.68
N VAL A 620 -3.31 -14.56 32.11
CA VAL A 620 -2.26 -15.35 32.78
C VAL A 620 -2.73 -15.91 34.13
N HIS A 621 -3.58 -15.18 34.87
CA HIS A 621 -4.07 -15.64 36.17
C HIS A 621 -5.17 -16.70 36.06
N SER A 622 -5.84 -16.78 34.90
CA SER A 622 -6.86 -17.77 34.56
C SER A 622 -6.33 -18.82 33.58
N PHE A 623 -5.03 -19.13 33.64
CA PHE A 623 -4.36 -19.98 32.66
C PHE A 623 -4.46 -21.46 33.06
N PRO A 624 -5.06 -22.35 32.22
CA PRO A 624 -5.45 -23.71 32.64
C PRO A 624 -4.30 -24.74 32.58
N SER A 625 -3.16 -24.39 33.18
CA SER A 625 -2.05 -25.32 33.45
C SER A 625 -2.50 -26.43 34.40
N ARG A 626 -2.04 -27.66 34.17
CA ARG A 626 -2.35 -28.85 34.99
C ARG A 626 -1.20 -29.30 35.88
N SER A 627 0.03 -28.84 35.64
CA SER A 627 1.15 -29.08 36.56
C SER A 627 0.99 -28.21 37.82
N HIS A 628 0.79 -28.84 38.99
CA HIS A 628 0.53 -28.16 40.26
C HIS A 628 1.65 -27.18 40.65
N GLU A 629 2.91 -27.54 40.41
CA GLU A 629 4.06 -26.65 40.66
C GLU A 629 4.00 -25.39 39.77
N LYS A 630 3.58 -25.55 38.51
CA LYS A 630 3.42 -24.44 37.57
C LYS A 630 2.22 -23.57 37.93
N GLN A 631 1.11 -24.13 38.41
CA GLN A 631 -0.04 -23.38 38.94
C GLN A 631 0.35 -22.44 40.10
N GLU A 632 1.10 -22.93 41.10
CA GLU A 632 1.52 -22.07 42.22
C GLU A 632 2.43 -20.93 41.74
N LYS A 633 3.35 -21.20 40.81
CA LYS A 633 4.21 -20.16 40.22
C LYS A 633 3.44 -19.16 39.37
N ILE A 634 2.33 -19.56 38.72
CA ILE A 634 1.44 -18.66 37.97
C ILE A 634 0.82 -17.60 38.89
N LYS A 635 0.36 -17.98 40.09
CA LYS A 635 -0.23 -17.06 41.07
C LYS A 635 0.73 -15.93 41.51
N LEU A 636 2.04 -16.14 41.38
CA LEU A 636 3.08 -15.19 41.75
C LEU A 636 3.41 -14.17 40.64
N ILE A 637 2.84 -14.30 39.44
CA ILE A 637 3.20 -13.49 38.26
C ILE A 637 2.63 -12.06 38.35
N LYS A 638 3.51 -11.05 38.28
CA LYS A 638 3.11 -9.62 38.31
C LYS A 638 2.86 -9.09 36.89
N THR A 639 1.61 -9.23 36.43
CA THR A 639 1.15 -8.81 35.09
C THR A 639 1.06 -7.29 34.92
N LYS A 640 1.67 -6.74 33.86
CA LYS A 640 1.49 -5.34 33.42
C LYS A 640 0.28 -5.18 32.46
N ARG A 641 -0.31 -3.98 32.40
CA ARG A 641 -1.39 -3.60 31.47
C ARG A 641 -0.85 -3.12 30.10
N ASN A 642 -0.28 -4.02 29.32
CA ASN A 642 0.53 -3.69 28.14
C ASN A 642 -0.20 -3.06 26.92
N TYR A 643 -1.52 -2.81 26.97
CA TYR A 643 -2.33 -2.33 25.82
C TYR A 643 -3.30 -1.17 26.15
N ILE A 644 -2.99 -0.34 27.16
CA ILE A 644 -3.84 0.81 27.57
C ILE A 644 -3.06 2.14 27.64
N SER A 645 -1.74 2.10 27.68
CA SER A 645 -0.90 3.30 27.77
C SER A 645 0.51 3.03 27.24
N ALA A 646 0.97 3.86 26.30
CA ALA A 646 2.34 4.36 26.41
C ALA A 646 2.39 5.22 27.70
N ASP A 647 3.43 5.04 28.52
CA ASP A 647 3.40 5.48 29.92
C ASP A 647 3.01 6.97 30.08
N GLY A 648 2.01 7.22 30.93
CA GLY A 648 1.46 8.57 31.19
C GLY A 648 0.28 9.01 30.31
N LEU A 649 -0.06 8.28 29.23
CA LEU A 649 -1.10 8.71 28.27
C LEU A 649 -2.44 7.99 28.47
N ASN A 650 -3.54 8.75 28.57
CA ASN A 650 -4.89 8.23 28.84
C ASN A 650 -5.81 8.30 27.60
N PHE A 651 -5.60 7.39 26.65
CA PHE A 651 -6.41 7.25 25.43
C PHE A 651 -7.44 6.10 25.51
N LYS A 652 -7.85 5.70 26.71
CA LYS A 652 -8.69 4.51 26.96
C LYS A 652 -10.00 4.50 26.16
N SER A 653 -10.57 5.65 25.82
CA SER A 653 -11.78 5.80 25.01
C SER A 653 -11.61 5.48 23.52
N LYS A 654 -10.38 5.35 23.02
CA LYS A 654 -10.06 4.90 21.65
C LYS A 654 -9.81 3.39 21.59
N THR A 655 -9.48 2.77 22.72
CA THR A 655 -9.36 1.31 22.87
C THR A 655 -10.71 0.68 23.22
N ASN A 656 -10.92 -0.58 22.82
CA ASN A 656 -12.04 -1.41 23.26
C ASN A 656 -11.52 -2.81 23.64
N GLU A 657 -12.36 -3.85 23.70
CA GLU A 657 -11.88 -5.20 23.99
C GLU A 657 -11.03 -5.80 22.84
N TYR A 658 -11.42 -5.54 21.59
CA TYR A 658 -10.80 -6.06 20.36
C TYR A 658 -9.61 -5.23 19.89
N ILE A 659 -9.64 -3.91 20.08
CA ILE A 659 -8.65 -2.99 19.51
C ILE A 659 -7.91 -2.22 20.62
N GLY A 660 -6.59 -2.14 20.48
CA GLY A 660 -5.70 -1.33 21.30
C GLY A 660 -4.65 -0.65 20.43
N PHE A 661 -3.76 0.10 21.08
CA PHE A 661 -2.61 0.71 20.44
C PHE A 661 -1.35 0.30 21.18
N ALA A 662 -0.26 0.11 20.43
CA ALA A 662 1.03 -0.26 20.97
C ALA A 662 2.13 0.64 20.40
N THR A 663 3.13 0.93 21.22
CA THR A 663 4.33 1.63 20.80
C THR A 663 5.12 0.77 19.82
N ILE A 664 5.55 1.38 18.72
CA ILE A 664 6.53 0.83 17.79
C ILE A 664 7.87 0.77 18.50
N THR A 665 8.41 -0.43 18.63
CA THR A 665 9.67 -0.70 19.35
C THR A 665 10.87 -0.79 18.43
N LYS A 666 10.66 -1.01 17.12
CA LYS A 666 11.72 -1.04 16.11
C LYS A 666 11.18 -0.90 14.69
N ILE A 667 11.95 -0.26 13.82
CA ILE A 667 11.81 -0.37 12.35
C ILE A 667 13.18 -0.69 11.76
N ALA A 668 13.26 -1.65 10.83
CA ALA A 668 14.52 -2.04 10.18
C ALA A 668 14.31 -2.46 8.71
N PRO A 669 15.17 -2.05 7.76
CA PRO A 669 15.10 -2.51 6.37
C PRO A 669 15.42 -4.01 6.25
N LEU A 670 14.83 -4.66 5.25
CA LEU A 670 14.99 -6.08 4.93
C LEU A 670 15.49 -6.36 3.49
N GLY A 671 15.67 -5.30 2.70
CA GLY A 671 15.92 -5.42 1.26
C GLY A 671 14.65 -5.77 0.48
N GLU A 672 14.81 -6.30 -0.73
CA GLU A 672 13.70 -6.66 -1.59
C GLU A 672 13.08 -8.00 -1.17
N GLN A 673 11.77 -8.00 -0.94
CA GLN A 673 10.99 -9.19 -0.61
C GLN A 673 9.76 -9.25 -1.54
N PRO A 674 9.23 -10.44 -1.86
CA PRO A 674 8.01 -10.55 -2.65
C PRO A 674 6.85 -9.85 -1.96
N THR A 675 6.03 -9.17 -2.76
CA THR A 675 5.04 -8.19 -2.35
C THR A 675 3.66 -8.55 -2.90
N TYR A 676 2.57 -8.30 -2.16
CA TYR A 676 1.18 -8.71 -2.48
C TYR A 676 0.19 -7.68 -1.91
N ASP A 677 -1.03 -7.54 -2.44
CA ASP A 677 -2.10 -6.71 -1.83
C ASP A 677 -3.47 -7.41 -1.92
N ILE A 678 -4.46 -7.02 -1.11
CA ILE A 678 -5.81 -7.60 -1.14
C ILE A 678 -6.93 -6.56 -1.08
N GLU A 679 -7.87 -6.64 -2.03
CA GLU A 679 -9.12 -5.87 -1.97
C GLU A 679 -10.13 -6.55 -1.06
N VAL A 680 -10.88 -5.79 -0.26
CA VAL A 680 -11.91 -6.30 0.65
C VAL A 680 -13.25 -5.63 0.40
N GLU A 681 -14.33 -6.42 0.40
CA GLU A 681 -15.69 -5.94 0.18
C GLU A 681 -16.10 -4.92 1.24
N ASN A 682 -16.61 -3.76 0.81
CA ASN A 682 -17.12 -2.66 1.63
C ASN A 682 -16.13 -2.01 2.63
N TYR A 683 -14.88 -2.47 2.73
CA TYR A 683 -13.89 -1.98 3.69
C TYR A 683 -12.53 -1.80 3.02
N HIS A 684 -11.93 -0.62 3.17
CA HIS A 684 -10.59 -0.33 2.66
C HIS A 684 -9.47 -0.73 3.64
N ASN A 685 -9.69 -1.72 4.51
CA ASN A 685 -8.69 -2.17 5.49
C ASN A 685 -8.83 -3.65 5.87
N PHE A 686 -7.76 -4.24 6.42
CA PHE A 686 -7.73 -5.60 6.95
C PHE A 686 -6.73 -5.77 8.11
N ILE A 687 -6.76 -6.95 8.75
CA ILE A 687 -5.88 -7.28 9.88
C ILE A 687 -4.80 -8.29 9.46
N SER A 688 -3.54 -7.86 9.47
CA SER A 688 -2.37 -8.70 9.20
C SER A 688 -1.37 -8.66 10.36
N ASN A 689 -0.85 -9.82 10.76
CA ASN A 689 0.10 -9.99 11.88
C ASN A 689 -0.42 -9.42 13.23
N GLY A 690 -1.72 -9.12 13.33
CA GLY A 690 -2.34 -8.48 14.48
C GLY A 690 -2.25 -6.94 14.49
N LEU A 691 -1.84 -6.34 13.38
CA LEU A 691 -1.85 -4.90 13.05
C LEU A 691 -2.95 -4.61 12.00
N ILE A 692 -3.31 -3.34 11.80
CA ILE A 692 -4.41 -2.94 10.90
C ILE A 692 -3.85 -2.09 9.74
N VAL A 693 -4.19 -2.45 8.49
CA VAL A 693 -3.54 -2.06 7.20
C VAL A 693 -4.59 -1.70 6.11
N HIS A 694 -4.26 -0.91 5.06
CA HIS A 694 -5.27 -0.22 4.19
C HIS A 694 -5.05 -0.25 2.64
N ASN A 695 -6.17 -0.19 1.89
CA ASN A 695 -6.36 -0.38 0.44
C ASN A 695 -6.45 0.94 -0.41
N SER A 696 -7.04 0.94 -1.64
CA SER A 696 -6.83 2.01 -2.66
C SER A 696 -7.56 1.88 -4.06
N GLY A 697 -8.12 2.95 -4.71
CA GLY A 697 -8.21 3.11 -6.22
C GLY A 697 -9.07 4.26 -6.89
N CYS A 698 -8.51 5.16 -7.76
CA CYS A 698 -9.20 6.12 -8.71
C CYS A 698 -8.23 6.99 -9.63
N THR A 699 -8.63 7.58 -10.80
CA THR A 699 -8.04 8.79 -11.53
C THR A 699 -8.76 9.23 -12.86
N MET A 700 -8.72 10.53 -13.27
CA MET A 700 -9.06 11.06 -14.63
C MET A 700 -8.12 12.18 -15.15
N LEU A 701 -7.72 12.19 -16.44
CA LEU A 701 -6.82 13.23 -17.02
C LEU A 701 -6.88 13.39 -18.56
N TYR A 702 -7.09 14.60 -19.10
CA TYR A 702 -7.13 14.84 -20.56
C TYR A 702 -6.45 16.17 -21.00
N PRO A 703 -5.15 16.17 -21.37
CA PRO A 703 -4.49 17.33 -21.96
C PRO A 703 -5.12 17.75 -23.30
N CYS A 704 -5.06 19.04 -23.63
CA CYS A 704 -5.70 19.63 -24.80
C CYS A 704 -4.75 20.58 -25.55
N SER A 705 -4.71 20.53 -26.88
CA SER A 705 -3.88 21.43 -27.71
C SER A 705 -4.75 22.12 -28.77
N ILE A 706 -4.76 23.46 -28.78
CA ILE A 706 -5.50 24.27 -29.75
C ILE A 706 -4.51 24.89 -30.72
N LEU A 707 -4.42 24.32 -31.92
CA LEU A 707 -3.52 24.71 -33.00
C LEU A 707 -4.19 25.83 -33.81
N ARG A 708 -4.03 27.09 -33.35
CA ARG A 708 -4.71 28.27 -33.92
C ARG A 708 -3.86 29.06 -34.92
N GLY A 709 -2.57 28.78 -35.00
CA GLY A 709 -1.67 29.34 -35.99
C GLY A 709 -1.39 28.39 -37.15
N GLU A 710 -1.13 28.94 -38.32
CA GLU A 710 -0.71 28.21 -39.52
C GLU A 710 0.53 27.34 -39.22
N GLY A 711 0.56 26.08 -39.67
CA GLY A 711 1.73 25.20 -39.48
C GLY A 711 2.00 24.75 -38.03
N ALA A 712 1.15 25.11 -37.06
CA ALA A 712 1.33 24.71 -35.66
C ALA A 712 1.27 23.18 -35.45
N HIS A 713 2.03 22.67 -34.47
CA HIS A 713 2.20 21.24 -34.18
C HIS A 713 1.88 20.86 -32.73
N ALA A 714 1.33 19.65 -32.53
CA ALA A 714 1.22 19.01 -31.22
C ALA A 714 1.60 17.51 -31.25
N ASP A 715 2.56 17.09 -30.41
CA ASP A 715 2.76 15.68 -30.05
C ASP A 715 2.18 15.44 -28.63
N SER A 716 1.63 14.25 -28.38
CA SER A 716 0.96 13.93 -27.12
C SER A 716 1.13 12.44 -26.81
N LEU A 717 1.97 12.13 -25.82
CA LEU A 717 2.43 10.77 -25.51
C LEU A 717 2.00 10.36 -24.09
N GLY A 718 0.86 9.69 -23.98
CA GLY A 718 0.31 9.27 -22.68
C GLY A 718 0.62 7.81 -22.35
N ILE A 719 0.93 7.51 -21.09
CA ILE A 719 0.81 6.16 -20.54
C ILE A 719 -0.10 6.11 -19.31
N ALA A 720 -1.00 5.13 -19.29
CA ALA A 720 -1.90 4.86 -18.18
C ALA A 720 -1.80 3.39 -17.75
N PHE A 721 -1.63 3.14 -16.45
CA PHE A 721 -1.71 1.81 -15.85
C PHE A 721 -2.95 1.71 -14.97
N ALA A 722 -3.80 0.73 -15.24
CA ALA A 722 -4.98 0.42 -14.43
C ALA A 722 -4.82 -0.96 -13.77
N GLY A 723 -4.51 -0.96 -12.46
CA GLY A 723 -4.55 -2.15 -11.63
C GLY A 723 -5.92 -2.41 -10.98
N PRO A 724 -6.04 -3.44 -10.13
CA PRO A 724 -7.29 -3.83 -9.48
C PRO A 724 -7.98 -2.66 -8.75
N GLY A 725 -9.29 -2.53 -8.94
CA GLY A 725 -10.11 -1.47 -8.34
C GLY A 725 -9.86 -0.06 -8.89
N GLN A 726 -8.93 0.13 -9.83
CA GLN A 726 -8.70 1.43 -10.49
C GLN A 726 -9.52 1.55 -11.78
N HIS A 727 -10.11 2.73 -11.96
CA HIS A 727 -10.53 3.22 -13.27
C HIS A 727 -9.63 4.42 -13.63
N GLN A 728 -8.93 4.32 -14.75
CA GLN A 728 -8.08 5.35 -15.34
C GLN A 728 -8.73 5.86 -16.63
N ASP A 729 -9.49 6.96 -16.60
CA ASP A 729 -10.04 7.58 -17.81
C ASP A 729 -9.14 8.73 -18.25
N THR A 730 -8.31 8.45 -19.24
CA THR A 730 -7.22 9.30 -19.71
C THR A 730 -7.37 9.59 -21.19
N GLY A 731 -6.69 10.59 -21.73
CA GLY A 731 -6.73 10.82 -23.18
C GLY A 731 -6.06 12.11 -23.60
N SER A 732 -6.37 12.54 -24.83
CA SER A 732 -5.82 13.78 -25.39
C SER A 732 -6.82 14.43 -26.34
N LYS A 733 -6.77 15.76 -26.43
CA LYS A 733 -7.64 16.56 -27.29
C LYS A 733 -6.81 17.45 -28.19
N VAL A 734 -7.09 17.48 -29.49
CA VAL A 734 -6.45 18.39 -30.44
C VAL A 734 -7.50 19.10 -31.29
N ILE A 735 -7.43 20.42 -31.34
CA ILE A 735 -8.29 21.27 -32.15
C ILE A 735 -7.42 21.99 -33.18
N HIS A 736 -7.47 21.49 -34.41
CA HIS A 736 -6.88 22.13 -35.58
C HIS A 736 -7.78 23.28 -36.03
N ALA A 737 -7.31 24.51 -35.83
CA ALA A 737 -8.05 25.74 -36.08
C ALA A 737 -7.43 26.64 -37.16
N ALA A 738 -6.35 26.18 -37.82
CA ALA A 738 -5.65 26.90 -38.89
C ALA A 738 -5.07 25.94 -39.95
N PRO A 739 -4.72 26.45 -41.16
CA PRO A 739 -4.14 25.63 -42.23
C PRO A 739 -2.78 25.01 -41.90
N TYR A 740 -2.45 23.90 -42.58
CA TYR A 740 -1.19 23.17 -42.50
C TYR A 740 -0.82 22.69 -41.08
N THR A 741 -1.77 22.68 -40.14
CA THR A 741 -1.53 22.27 -38.75
C THR A 741 -1.39 20.76 -38.65
N THR A 742 -0.47 20.29 -37.80
CA THR A 742 -0.10 18.87 -37.72
C THR A 742 -0.18 18.34 -36.29
N SER A 743 -0.52 17.06 -36.11
CA SER A 743 -0.46 16.47 -34.76
C SER A 743 -0.20 14.95 -34.74
N ALA A 744 0.44 14.50 -33.67
CA ALA A 744 0.60 13.11 -33.32
C ALA A 744 0.03 12.87 -31.92
N ILE A 745 -0.88 11.92 -31.76
CA ILE A 745 -1.37 11.45 -30.48
C ILE A 745 -0.99 9.99 -30.36
N ARG A 746 -0.26 9.63 -29.31
CA ARG A 746 0.16 8.26 -28.98
C ARG A 746 -0.28 7.97 -27.56
N ALA A 747 -1.35 7.20 -27.41
CA ALA A 747 -1.81 6.74 -26.11
C ALA A 747 -1.43 5.28 -25.92
N LYS A 748 -0.83 4.96 -24.78
CA LYS A 748 -0.55 3.59 -24.34
C LYS A 748 -1.31 3.31 -23.05
N SER A 749 -2.09 2.24 -23.01
CA SER A 749 -2.66 1.75 -21.74
C SER A 749 -2.19 0.34 -21.42
N ILE A 750 -2.08 0.05 -20.13
CA ILE A 750 -1.84 -1.30 -19.61
C ILE A 750 -2.92 -1.55 -18.56
N SER A 751 -3.69 -2.63 -18.72
CA SER A 751 -4.76 -3.02 -17.79
C SER A 751 -4.46 -4.39 -17.18
N LYS A 752 -4.55 -4.50 -15.86
CA LYS A 752 -4.27 -5.74 -15.11
C LYS A 752 -5.20 -5.97 -13.91
N GLY A 753 -5.56 -7.22 -13.68
CA GLY A 753 -6.30 -7.72 -12.51
C GLY A 753 -7.70 -7.13 -12.36
N GLY A 754 -8.43 -6.98 -13.47
CA GLY A 754 -9.75 -6.34 -13.49
C GLY A 754 -9.70 -4.81 -13.43
N GLY A 755 -8.50 -4.21 -13.50
CA GLY A 755 -8.35 -2.77 -13.69
C GLY A 755 -8.93 -2.30 -15.04
N ILE A 756 -9.52 -1.10 -15.04
CA ILE A 756 -10.15 -0.50 -16.21
C ILE A 756 -9.31 0.69 -16.68
N SER A 757 -8.71 0.58 -17.86
CA SER A 757 -8.25 1.76 -18.59
C SER A 757 -9.32 2.22 -19.59
N SER A 758 -9.40 3.52 -19.77
CA SER A 758 -10.15 4.16 -20.84
C SER A 758 -9.26 5.20 -21.50
N TYR A 759 -9.10 5.13 -22.81
CA TYR A 759 -8.63 6.24 -23.64
C TYR A 759 -9.83 7.04 -24.15
N ARG A 760 -9.74 8.38 -24.11
CA ARG A 760 -10.78 9.30 -24.57
C ARG A 760 -10.17 10.41 -25.43
N GLY A 761 -10.25 10.23 -26.75
CA GLY A 761 -9.72 11.17 -27.73
C GLY A 761 -10.76 12.18 -28.18
N TYR A 762 -10.37 13.44 -28.37
CA TYR A 762 -11.18 14.42 -29.10
C TYR A 762 -10.33 15.17 -30.14
N LEU A 763 -10.50 14.82 -31.41
CA LEU A 763 -9.87 15.52 -32.53
C LEU A 763 -10.92 16.35 -33.26
N ARG A 764 -10.61 17.61 -33.55
CA ARG A 764 -11.45 18.46 -34.39
C ARG A 764 -10.62 19.21 -35.42
N THR A 765 -11.09 19.28 -36.66
CA THR A 765 -10.72 20.36 -37.59
C THR A 765 -11.86 21.37 -37.63
N THR A 766 -11.56 22.67 -37.57
CA THR A 766 -12.57 23.71 -37.83
C THR A 766 -12.57 24.08 -39.30
N ARG A 767 -13.69 24.62 -39.80
CA ARG A 767 -13.77 25.18 -41.15
C ARG A 767 -12.62 26.16 -41.40
N GLY A 768 -11.82 25.92 -42.44
CA GLY A 768 -10.62 26.69 -42.77
C GLY A 768 -9.29 26.09 -42.31
N ALA A 769 -9.28 25.01 -41.52
CA ALA A 769 -8.07 24.25 -41.20
C ALA A 769 -7.68 23.27 -42.33
N GLN A 770 -7.39 23.82 -43.50
CA GLN A 770 -7.01 23.11 -44.74
C GLN A 770 -5.62 22.45 -44.61
N GLU A 771 -5.36 21.38 -45.37
CA GLU A 771 -4.08 20.64 -45.39
C GLU A 771 -3.62 20.19 -43.99
N THR A 772 -4.59 19.98 -43.09
CA THR A 772 -4.35 19.45 -41.73
C THR A 772 -3.89 18.00 -41.84
N LYS A 773 -2.88 17.62 -41.04
CA LYS A 773 -2.48 16.22 -40.89
C LYS A 773 -2.55 15.76 -39.42
N SER A 774 -3.09 14.58 -39.16
CA SER A 774 -3.08 14.03 -37.81
C SER A 774 -3.03 12.51 -37.77
N THR A 775 -2.23 11.97 -36.84
CA THR A 775 -2.14 10.54 -36.56
C THR A 775 -2.50 10.28 -35.10
N VAL A 776 -3.54 9.49 -34.84
CA VAL A 776 -3.97 9.10 -33.49
C VAL A 776 -3.78 7.58 -33.32
N VAL A 777 -2.73 7.18 -32.63
CA VAL A 777 -2.40 5.77 -32.31
C VAL A 777 -2.77 5.49 -30.85
N CYS A 778 -3.53 4.44 -30.61
CA CYS A 778 -4.02 4.05 -29.29
C CYS A 778 -3.74 2.57 -29.05
N ASP A 779 -2.58 2.28 -28.46
CA ASP A 779 -2.19 0.92 -28.11
C ASP A 779 -2.69 0.58 -26.71
N ALA A 780 -3.32 -0.58 -26.55
CA ALA A 780 -3.73 -1.09 -25.25
C ALA A 780 -3.17 -2.50 -25.06
N LEU A 781 -2.57 -2.74 -23.89
CA LEU A 781 -2.00 -4.01 -23.49
C LEU A 781 -2.83 -4.61 -22.35
N LEU A 782 -3.58 -5.67 -22.67
CA LEU A 782 -4.32 -6.47 -21.69
C LEU A 782 -3.41 -7.59 -21.19
N ILE A 783 -3.17 -7.63 -19.87
CA ILE A 783 -2.34 -8.66 -19.24
C ILE A 783 -3.15 -9.92 -18.90
N ASP A 784 -4.47 -9.79 -18.74
CA ASP A 784 -5.39 -10.87 -18.39
C ASP A 784 -6.80 -10.65 -18.97
N ASP A 785 -7.61 -11.70 -18.95
CA ASP A 785 -8.97 -11.73 -19.52
C ASP A 785 -10.05 -11.05 -18.66
N THR A 786 -9.72 -10.53 -17.48
CA THR A 786 -10.66 -9.82 -16.59
C THR A 786 -10.54 -8.30 -16.70
N SER A 787 -9.38 -7.80 -17.10
CA SER A 787 -9.11 -6.38 -17.27
C SER A 787 -9.72 -5.82 -18.54
N THR A 788 -10.07 -4.53 -18.51
CA THR A 788 -10.71 -3.84 -19.65
C THR A 788 -9.84 -2.67 -20.13
N SER A 789 -9.74 -2.51 -21.44
CA SER A 789 -9.32 -1.26 -22.07
C SER A 789 -10.43 -0.78 -22.99
N ASN A 790 -10.86 0.46 -22.83
CA ASN A 790 -11.89 1.08 -23.66
C ASN A 790 -11.27 2.21 -24.49
N THR A 791 -11.47 2.22 -25.81
CA THR A 791 -10.98 3.31 -26.67
C THR A 791 -12.17 4.11 -27.19
N TYR A 792 -12.28 5.37 -26.76
CA TYR A 792 -13.34 6.31 -27.17
C TYR A 792 -12.77 7.46 -28.01
N PRO A 793 -12.43 7.23 -29.30
CA PRO A 793 -12.00 8.28 -30.21
C PRO A 793 -13.22 9.06 -30.71
N PHE A 794 -13.21 10.39 -30.59
CA PHE A 794 -14.19 11.25 -31.23
C PHE A 794 -13.48 12.19 -32.22
N MET A 795 -13.87 12.11 -33.50
CA MET A 795 -13.29 12.91 -34.57
C MET A 795 -14.39 13.77 -35.22
N LYS A 796 -14.25 15.10 -35.17
CA LYS A 796 -15.14 16.05 -35.86
C LYS A 796 -14.38 16.78 -36.95
N ILE A 797 -14.52 16.30 -38.17
CA ILE A 797 -13.84 16.86 -39.34
C ILE A 797 -14.77 17.86 -40.04
N GLU A 798 -14.32 19.10 -40.27
CA GLU A 798 -15.12 20.17 -40.87
C GLU A 798 -14.50 20.76 -42.16
N ASN A 799 -13.49 20.08 -42.73
CA ASN A 799 -12.89 20.36 -44.05
C ASN A 799 -12.76 19.05 -44.86
N ASN A 800 -12.54 19.16 -46.17
CA ASN A 800 -12.44 18.01 -47.09
C ASN A 800 -10.99 17.67 -47.49
N ASP A 801 -10.07 18.57 -47.22
CA ASP A 801 -8.67 18.60 -47.64
C ASP A 801 -7.74 18.34 -46.44
N VAL A 802 -7.91 17.19 -45.80
CA VAL A 802 -7.18 16.81 -44.58
C VAL A 802 -6.82 15.32 -44.58
N ASP A 803 -5.70 14.99 -43.95
CA ASP A 803 -5.13 13.64 -43.87
C ASP A 803 -5.11 13.19 -42.40
N ILE A 804 -6.13 12.44 -41.99
CA ILE A 804 -6.38 12.12 -40.57
C ILE A 804 -6.58 10.62 -40.41
N SER A 805 -5.61 9.96 -39.76
CA SER A 805 -5.65 8.54 -39.45
C SER A 805 -5.89 8.29 -37.97
N HIS A 806 -6.70 7.29 -37.65
CA HIS A 806 -6.82 6.74 -36.31
C HIS A 806 -6.58 5.23 -36.34
N GLU A 807 -5.68 4.77 -35.48
CA GLU A 807 -5.37 3.37 -35.24
C GLU A 807 -5.59 3.08 -33.75
N ALA A 808 -6.27 1.98 -33.44
CA ALA A 808 -6.49 1.50 -32.09
C ALA A 808 -6.25 0.00 -32.03
N THR A 809 -5.19 -0.40 -31.34
CA THR A 809 -4.69 -1.77 -31.29
C THR A 809 -4.77 -2.27 -29.86
N VAL A 810 -5.77 -3.12 -29.57
CA VAL A 810 -5.92 -3.79 -28.28
C VAL A 810 -5.29 -5.17 -28.38
N GLY A 811 -4.05 -5.29 -27.89
CA GLY A 811 -3.35 -6.57 -27.78
C GLY A 811 -3.58 -7.20 -26.40
N LYS A 812 -3.93 -8.48 -26.37
CA LYS A 812 -3.53 -9.35 -25.25
C LYS A 812 -2.14 -9.88 -25.59
N ILE A 813 -1.26 -9.99 -24.59
CA ILE A 813 0.03 -10.67 -24.79
C ILE A 813 -0.24 -12.13 -25.14
N GLY A 814 0.34 -12.61 -26.24
CA GLY A 814 0.07 -13.94 -26.79
C GLY A 814 0.94 -15.02 -26.16
N ASP A 815 0.35 -16.20 -25.94
CA ASP A 815 1.05 -17.39 -25.45
C ASP A 815 2.27 -17.74 -26.33
N GLU A 816 2.19 -17.50 -27.65
CA GLU A 816 3.29 -17.72 -28.60
C GLU A 816 4.47 -16.75 -28.38
N GLU A 817 4.21 -15.49 -28.01
CA GLU A 817 5.24 -14.47 -27.77
C GLU A 817 6.00 -14.78 -26.48
N ILE A 818 5.26 -15.12 -25.42
CA ILE A 818 5.79 -15.60 -24.15
C ILE A 818 6.56 -16.90 -24.35
N PHE A 819 5.98 -17.90 -25.04
CA PHE A 819 6.63 -19.18 -25.31
C PHE A 819 7.91 -19.02 -26.13
N TYR A 820 7.92 -18.14 -27.13
CA TYR A 820 9.13 -17.85 -27.90
C TYR A 820 10.24 -17.27 -27.01
N LEU A 821 9.93 -16.30 -26.15
CA LEU A 821 10.91 -15.72 -25.22
C LEU A 821 11.38 -16.73 -24.16
N MET A 822 10.48 -17.58 -23.66
CA MET A 822 10.82 -18.68 -22.76
C MET A 822 11.72 -19.72 -23.44
N SER A 823 11.51 -20.01 -24.74
CA SER A 823 12.39 -20.89 -25.52
C SER A 823 13.82 -20.35 -25.66
N ARG A 824 14.02 -19.04 -25.44
CA ARG A 824 15.36 -18.41 -25.37
C ARG A 824 15.96 -18.41 -23.95
N GLY A 825 15.29 -18.99 -22.97
CA GLY A 825 15.78 -19.15 -21.59
C GLY A 825 15.36 -18.04 -20.62
N LEU A 826 14.44 -17.16 -21.01
CA LEU A 826 13.79 -16.24 -20.07
C LEU A 826 12.73 -16.99 -19.24
N THR A 827 12.45 -16.52 -18.02
CA THR A 827 11.20 -16.90 -17.34
C THR A 827 10.01 -16.21 -17.99
N GLU A 828 8.82 -16.73 -17.74
CA GLU A 828 7.54 -16.15 -18.17
C GLU A 828 7.36 -14.69 -17.69
N ASP A 829 7.69 -14.42 -16.43
CA ASP A 829 7.78 -13.07 -15.84
C ASP A 829 8.81 -12.17 -16.56
N GLN A 830 10.00 -12.69 -16.89
CA GLN A 830 11.01 -11.95 -17.66
C GLN A 830 10.55 -11.66 -19.10
N ALA A 831 9.84 -12.61 -19.73
CA ALA A 831 9.24 -12.42 -21.05
C ALA A 831 8.17 -11.32 -21.01
N LEU A 832 7.23 -11.40 -20.06
CA LEU A 832 6.18 -10.41 -19.82
C LEU A 832 6.77 -9.00 -19.61
N LYS A 833 7.77 -8.88 -18.73
CA LYS A 833 8.51 -7.63 -18.51
C LYS A 833 9.19 -7.12 -19.78
N MET A 834 9.84 -7.98 -20.56
CA MET A 834 10.57 -7.53 -21.75
C MET A 834 9.60 -7.03 -22.84
N ILE A 835 8.45 -7.70 -23.01
CA ILE A 835 7.36 -7.26 -23.89
C ILE A 835 6.84 -5.90 -23.43
N VAL A 836 6.55 -5.73 -22.13
CA VAL A 836 6.00 -4.48 -21.60
C VAL A 836 7.03 -3.35 -21.60
N ALA A 837 8.29 -3.63 -21.27
CA ALA A 837 9.40 -2.68 -21.37
C ALA A 837 9.55 -2.17 -22.82
N GLY A 838 9.48 -3.06 -23.81
CA GLY A 838 9.44 -2.70 -25.22
C GLY A 838 8.20 -1.88 -25.60
N PHE A 839 7.04 -2.23 -25.05
CA PHE A 839 5.79 -1.50 -25.26
C PHE A 839 5.84 -0.06 -24.72
N ILE A 840 6.45 0.18 -23.55
CA ILE A 840 6.56 1.51 -22.93
C ILE A 840 7.78 2.31 -23.39
N GLU A 841 8.76 1.66 -24.02
CA GLU A 841 10.02 2.25 -24.47
C GLU A 841 9.90 3.61 -25.20
N PRO A 842 8.89 3.84 -26.09
CA PRO A 842 8.72 5.13 -26.76
C PRO A 842 8.44 6.29 -25.79
N VAL A 843 7.76 6.03 -24.67
CA VAL A 843 7.44 7.00 -23.62
C VAL A 843 8.68 7.32 -22.79
N VAL A 844 9.38 6.25 -22.38
CA VAL A 844 10.59 6.28 -21.58
C VAL A 844 11.70 7.08 -22.28
N LYS A 845 11.86 6.90 -23.60
CA LYS A 845 12.82 7.64 -24.43
C LYS A 845 12.57 9.15 -24.55
N GLN A 846 11.38 9.64 -24.21
CA GLN A 846 11.05 11.08 -24.25
C GLN A 846 11.19 11.79 -22.90
N LEU A 847 11.36 11.05 -21.81
CA LEU A 847 11.64 11.58 -20.48
C LEU A 847 13.15 11.81 -20.27
N PRO A 848 13.55 12.77 -19.41
CA PRO A 848 14.92 12.84 -18.91
C PRO A 848 15.30 11.54 -18.21
N LEU A 849 16.59 11.16 -18.26
CA LEU A 849 17.09 9.87 -17.79
C LEU A 849 16.62 9.48 -16.38
N GLU A 850 16.57 10.45 -15.46
CA GLU A 850 16.12 10.28 -14.08
C GLU A 850 14.66 9.77 -14.00
N TYR A 851 13.76 10.42 -14.74
CA TYR A 851 12.34 10.05 -14.83
C TYR A 851 12.09 8.85 -15.75
N ALA A 852 12.94 8.63 -16.76
CA ALA A 852 12.90 7.44 -17.61
C ALA A 852 13.19 6.17 -16.80
N VAL A 853 14.22 6.22 -15.94
CA VAL A 853 14.55 5.14 -15.00
C VAL A 853 13.46 4.98 -13.93
N GLU A 854 12.92 6.07 -13.39
CA GLU A 854 11.80 5.99 -12.43
C GLU A 854 10.55 5.35 -13.07
N LEU A 855 10.13 5.79 -14.28
CA LEU A 855 8.96 5.24 -14.97
C LEU A 855 9.11 3.75 -15.33
N ASN A 856 10.28 3.33 -15.84
CA ASN A 856 10.57 1.92 -16.09
C ASN A 856 10.40 1.10 -14.82
N LYS A 857 11.13 1.49 -13.75
CA LYS A 857 11.16 0.75 -12.49
C LYS A 857 9.81 0.76 -11.78
N LEU A 858 9.01 1.82 -11.99
CA LEU A 858 7.63 1.89 -11.55
C LEU A 858 6.75 0.85 -12.27
N ILE A 859 6.82 0.73 -13.60
CA ILE A 859 5.96 -0.19 -14.36
C ILE A 859 6.40 -1.65 -14.23
N GLU A 860 7.71 -1.93 -14.16
CA GLU A 860 8.26 -3.26 -13.81
C GLU A 860 7.64 -3.80 -12.51
N LEU A 861 7.54 -2.95 -11.49
CA LEU A 861 7.03 -3.29 -10.15
C LEU A 861 5.53 -3.62 -10.07
N GLU A 862 4.79 -3.57 -11.16
CA GLU A 862 3.37 -3.95 -11.22
C GLU A 862 3.09 -4.91 -12.42
N MET A 863 4.10 -5.12 -13.28
CA MET A 863 4.12 -6.21 -14.26
C MET A 863 4.41 -7.57 -13.65
N GLU A 864 5.15 -7.64 -12.55
CA GLU A 864 5.54 -8.91 -11.90
C GLU A 864 4.38 -9.78 -11.40
N ASP A 865 3.15 -9.26 -11.36
CA ASP A 865 2.03 -9.86 -10.60
C ASP A 865 1.37 -11.08 -11.26
N ASN A 866 2.18 -12.10 -11.57
CA ASN A 866 1.89 -13.39 -12.22
C ASN A 866 1.36 -13.34 -13.67
N VAL A 867 1.95 -14.20 -14.50
CA VAL A 867 1.15 -15.08 -15.36
C VAL A 867 0.84 -16.34 -14.53
N GLY A 868 -0.39 -16.86 -14.60
CA GLY A 868 -0.89 -17.96 -13.75
C GLY A 868 -1.89 -17.52 -12.69
#